data_AF-A0A6G7BUE0-F1
#
_entry.id   AF-A0A6G7BUE0-F1
#
_cell.length_a   1.000
_cell.length_b   1.000
_cell.length_c   1.000
_cell.angle_alpha   90.00
_cell.angle_beta   90.00
_cell.angle_gamma   90.00
#
_symmetry.space_group_name_H-M   'P 1'
#
loop_
_entity.id
_entity.type
_entity.pdbx_description
1 polymer ?
#
loop_
_entity_poly.entity_id
_entity_poly.type
_entity_poly.pdbx_seq_one_letter_code
_entity_poly.pdbx_strand_id
1 'polypeptide(L)'
;MTSKIPLLLLFLILTATSGISKTTNKTPAFIRNIGQVTDQYGKARNDIDYKLQAAPGLNVFLGTGAIHYQWYSSNKADTYEPSESRSLTMYRMDIILIGANMDAFVTRKEILQTKGWARYYLPSVATSGNMAGTVTEVTYHNIYPFIDWTVYINKDGKMEHDFTIHPGGKVSDIRLRYDGASSLALRADGSIEAETPYGTIKEAAPIAYKKATGENIACWYNLRGEELTYGTGDFKGALVIDPIVSWSTYFGGTDYDDIAALAHGSDGSFFIAGSTGSASNIATTGAFQVTIGGGNGLTGADAFLSKFSEDGTCLWSTYFGGAGTDLGRGISIDTSGNVYLSGRTNSPTGIATTGSYQAVKAGTPSGYDCFLVKFDSAGQRVWGTYFGGNGQDGSLQVSIACDKANGVYLLGNTASMEQIATPGSYQPTFSGSQDAFLAKFSTDGSLAWSTYFGGTGLDVFQSAECDEVGNVVLAGYSSSSGLASPGAYQPIHGGAEDALLVKFNGQGQLQWATYLGGADQDRALSLKTKDHAIYIGGATSSTTGIASAGAYQASLGDPSGDGFLAKFNTAGERIWSTYYGGLQSDVISGISAAEDGKIYVGGTTASSTGIATPNSMDTSLTGIYNCIVSCFDTAGGIHWGSYFGTLSDEGTALSAYGNKIVLAGKTLSSTGIGTPGGHQTMIGGDQDGFLVQINTCITPAAIDTVRGSRNICAGDTLILRALPAGGSGNYLWILPAGWTQISSGDTLIAIVGTSSAAVTVLPVNECSAGDTVTIPITVTPAPFPVISRNGNILATTQAFPSYQWNLNGMAIPGAANPTHIAAVNGSYTVTVTNASGCAGISPAVIVSDLTALHDPKEGITLPIYPNPADKIVYLKLPYKAELQIYDKLGRLIHKQHVAAGAQSLNLETLAAGMYLINALDEKGNLIGSCKLVKE
;
A
#
# COMPACT_ATOMS: atom_id res chain seq x y z
N MET A 1 -60.71 11.18 -13.37
CA MET A 1 -60.43 10.69 -14.74
C MET A 1 -59.25 11.47 -15.28
N THR A 2 -58.07 10.85 -15.34
CA THR A 2 -57.09 10.99 -16.42
C THR A 2 -56.02 9.93 -16.16
N SER A 3 -55.86 9.06 -17.15
CA SER A 3 -55.03 7.87 -17.15
C SER A 3 -53.55 8.22 -17.01
N LYS A 4 -52.86 7.63 -16.02
CA LYS A 4 -51.43 7.36 -16.16
C LYS A 4 -51.28 5.96 -16.76
N ILE A 5 -50.78 5.95 -17.99
CA ILE A 5 -50.35 4.80 -18.76
C ILE A 5 -49.41 3.95 -17.88
N PRO A 6 -49.59 2.62 -17.78
CA PRO A 6 -48.66 1.79 -17.04
C PRO A 6 -47.39 1.69 -17.88
N LEU A 7 -46.31 2.35 -17.44
CA LEU A 7 -44.99 1.98 -17.91
C LEU A 7 -44.73 0.60 -17.31
N LEU A 8 -44.90 -0.42 -18.15
CA LEU A 8 -44.65 -1.82 -17.85
C LEU A 8 -43.15 -1.98 -17.58
N LEU A 9 -42.68 -1.65 -16.36
CA LEU A 9 -41.39 -2.12 -15.88
C LEU A 9 -41.54 -3.63 -15.71
N LEU A 10 -40.86 -4.37 -16.58
CA LEU A 10 -40.77 -5.82 -16.56
C LEU A 10 -40.05 -6.25 -15.26
N PHE A 11 -40.76 -6.33 -14.13
CA PHE A 11 -40.22 -6.88 -12.89
C PHE A 11 -40.01 -8.40 -13.09
N LEU A 12 -38.80 -8.81 -13.46
CA LEU A 12 -38.41 -10.22 -13.41
C LEU A 12 -38.29 -10.65 -11.94
N ILE A 13 -39.17 -11.57 -11.54
CA ILE A 13 -39.21 -12.18 -10.21
C ILE A 13 -38.07 -13.19 -10.13
N LEU A 14 -37.16 -13.03 -9.17
CA LEU A 14 -36.06 -13.96 -8.93
C LEU A 14 -36.62 -15.25 -8.34
N THR A 15 -36.39 -16.43 -8.92
CA THR A 15 -36.76 -17.71 -8.33
C THR A 15 -35.50 -18.49 -7.95
N ALA A 16 -35.47 -19.04 -6.74
CA ALA A 16 -34.54 -20.11 -6.41
C ALA A 16 -35.22 -21.42 -6.77
N THR A 17 -34.82 -22.04 -7.89
CA THR A 17 -35.32 -23.38 -8.24
C THR A 17 -34.93 -24.37 -7.14
N SER A 18 -35.91 -25.17 -6.72
CA SER A 18 -35.80 -26.15 -5.63
C SER A 18 -34.87 -27.30 -6.02
N GLY A 19 -33.56 -27.08 -5.94
CA GLY A 19 -32.55 -28.15 -5.91
C GLY A 19 -32.20 -28.46 -4.45
N ILE A 20 -31.88 -29.73 -4.16
CA ILE A 20 -31.49 -30.18 -2.82
C ILE A 20 -30.25 -29.40 -2.36
N SER A 21 -30.42 -28.47 -1.42
CA SER A 21 -29.31 -27.81 -0.72
C SER A 21 -29.12 -28.48 0.63
N LYS A 22 -27.91 -28.98 0.88
CA LYS A 22 -27.48 -29.48 2.19
C LYS A 22 -26.57 -28.41 2.80
N THR A 23 -27.13 -27.51 3.61
CA THR A 23 -26.35 -26.49 4.33
C THR A 23 -25.83 -27.07 5.65
N THR A 24 -24.56 -26.86 5.96
CA THR A 24 -23.94 -27.27 7.23
C THR A 24 -23.96 -26.16 8.29
N ASN A 25 -24.38 -24.94 7.94
CA ASN A 25 -24.26 -23.75 8.79
C ASN A 25 -25.57 -23.34 9.47
N LYS A 26 -25.48 -23.08 10.78
CA LYS A 26 -26.54 -22.50 11.63
C LYS A 26 -26.54 -20.96 11.65
N THR A 27 -25.59 -20.30 10.99
CA THR A 27 -25.39 -18.84 11.05
C THR A 27 -25.72 -18.17 9.69
N PRO A 28 -26.43 -17.03 9.66
CA PRO A 28 -26.71 -16.29 8.42
C PRO A 28 -25.43 -15.88 7.68
N ALA A 29 -25.40 -16.10 6.35
CA ALA A 29 -24.26 -15.75 5.50
C ALA A 29 -24.71 -15.50 4.05
N PHE A 30 -23.96 -14.69 3.32
CA PHE A 30 -24.17 -14.44 1.90
C PHE A 30 -23.61 -15.60 1.08
N ILE A 31 -24.46 -16.23 0.27
CA ILE A 31 -24.10 -17.32 -0.65
C ILE A 31 -23.79 -16.71 -2.01
N ARG A 32 -22.58 -16.94 -2.52
CA ARG A 32 -22.17 -16.44 -3.84
C ARG A 32 -23.07 -16.99 -4.94
N ASN A 33 -23.48 -16.14 -5.88
CA ASN A 33 -24.18 -16.58 -7.08
C ASN A 33 -23.21 -17.25 -8.07
N ILE A 34 -23.38 -18.54 -8.26
CA ILE A 34 -22.68 -19.39 -9.24
C ILE A 34 -23.62 -19.81 -10.38
N GLY A 35 -24.77 -19.13 -10.54
CA GLY A 35 -25.83 -19.45 -11.51
C GLY A 35 -27.08 -20.09 -10.90
N GLN A 36 -27.15 -20.21 -9.57
CA GLN A 36 -28.31 -20.79 -8.87
C GLN A 36 -29.48 -19.80 -8.72
N VAL A 37 -29.24 -18.52 -8.95
CA VAL A 37 -30.27 -17.48 -8.92
C VAL A 37 -30.81 -17.33 -10.34
N THR A 38 -32.09 -17.66 -10.53
CA THR A 38 -32.78 -17.55 -11.82
C THR A 38 -33.94 -16.57 -11.72
N ASP A 39 -34.53 -16.17 -12.85
CA ASP A 39 -35.82 -15.49 -12.88
C ASP A 39 -36.99 -16.48 -12.91
N GLN A 40 -38.23 -15.99 -13.05
CA GLN A 40 -39.44 -16.82 -13.10
C GLN A 40 -39.53 -17.73 -14.34
N TYR A 41 -38.68 -17.50 -15.34
CA TYR A 41 -38.58 -18.30 -16.55
C TYR A 41 -37.40 -19.28 -16.51
N GLY A 42 -36.68 -19.34 -15.38
CA GLY A 42 -35.52 -20.21 -15.19
C GLY A 42 -34.23 -19.68 -15.84
N LYS A 43 -34.18 -18.42 -16.29
CA LYS A 43 -32.97 -17.82 -16.84
C LYS A 43 -32.07 -17.31 -15.72
N ALA A 44 -30.77 -17.63 -15.77
CA ALA A 44 -29.81 -17.20 -14.78
C ALA A 44 -29.69 -15.67 -14.70
N ARG A 45 -29.55 -15.15 -13.47
CA ARG A 45 -29.50 -13.73 -13.16
C ARG A 45 -28.08 -13.35 -12.76
N ASN A 46 -27.28 -12.98 -13.76
CA ASN A 46 -25.87 -12.63 -13.61
C ASN A 46 -25.65 -11.22 -13.05
N ASP A 47 -26.72 -10.44 -12.93
CA ASP A 47 -26.77 -9.14 -12.25
C ASP A 47 -26.80 -9.28 -10.72
N ILE A 48 -26.89 -10.50 -10.19
CA ILE A 48 -26.87 -10.81 -8.77
C ILE A 48 -25.53 -11.44 -8.41
N ASP A 49 -24.86 -10.85 -7.43
CA ASP A 49 -23.57 -11.32 -6.92
C ASP A 49 -23.75 -12.32 -5.76
N TYR A 50 -24.72 -12.07 -4.87
CA TYR A 50 -24.95 -12.89 -3.68
C TYR A 50 -26.43 -13.05 -3.32
N LYS A 51 -26.73 -14.14 -2.60
CA LYS A 51 -28.04 -14.43 -2.00
C LYS A 51 -27.91 -14.65 -0.48
N LEU A 52 -28.80 -14.05 0.29
CA LEU A 52 -28.99 -14.30 1.72
C LEU A 52 -30.44 -14.73 1.98
N GLN A 53 -30.64 -15.72 2.86
CA GLN A 53 -31.96 -15.97 3.44
C GLN A 53 -32.01 -15.27 4.80
N ALA A 54 -32.60 -14.07 4.82
CA ALA A 54 -32.56 -13.21 6.00
C ALA A 54 -33.56 -13.63 7.09
N ALA A 55 -34.68 -14.24 6.69
CA ALA A 55 -35.68 -14.82 7.59
C ALA A 55 -36.50 -15.90 6.84
N PRO A 56 -37.26 -16.76 7.54
CA PRO A 56 -38.25 -17.62 6.88
C PRO A 56 -39.20 -16.79 6.01
N GLY A 57 -39.28 -17.11 4.72
CA GLY A 57 -40.10 -16.35 3.77
C GLY A 57 -39.47 -15.04 3.25
N LEU A 58 -38.21 -14.72 3.57
CA LEU A 58 -37.52 -13.53 3.07
C LEU A 58 -36.13 -13.87 2.50
N ASN A 59 -35.98 -13.67 1.19
CA ASN A 59 -34.68 -13.67 0.52
C ASN A 59 -34.20 -12.23 0.31
N VAL A 60 -32.89 -12.03 0.41
CA VAL A 60 -32.20 -10.81 0.00
C VAL A 60 -31.18 -11.19 -1.07
N PHE A 61 -31.16 -10.45 -2.17
CA PHE A 61 -30.17 -10.60 -3.23
C PHE A 61 -29.35 -9.32 -3.34
N LEU A 62 -28.03 -9.46 -3.41
CA LEU A 62 -27.10 -8.35 -3.59
C LEU A 62 -26.58 -8.38 -5.02
N GLY A 63 -26.65 -7.25 -5.71
CA GLY A 63 -25.97 -7.01 -6.97
C GLY A 63 -25.17 -5.71 -6.89
N THR A 64 -24.28 -5.50 -7.85
CA THR A 64 -23.50 -4.26 -7.91
C THR A 64 -24.44 -3.07 -8.06
N GLY A 65 -24.48 -2.21 -7.04
CA GLY A 65 -25.36 -1.03 -6.98
C GLY A 65 -26.82 -1.31 -6.60
N ALA A 66 -27.19 -2.50 -6.11
CA ALA A 66 -28.56 -2.76 -5.67
C ALA A 66 -28.72 -3.84 -4.58
N ILE A 67 -29.75 -3.68 -3.75
CA ILE A 67 -30.27 -4.70 -2.84
C ILE A 67 -31.69 -5.06 -3.29
N HIS A 68 -32.00 -6.35 -3.39
CA HIS A 68 -33.32 -6.83 -3.76
C HIS A 68 -33.92 -7.66 -2.63
N TYR A 69 -34.97 -7.14 -2.02
CA TYR A 69 -35.77 -7.85 -1.03
C TYR A 69 -36.87 -8.63 -1.72
N GLN A 70 -37.04 -9.89 -1.33
CA GLN A 70 -38.07 -10.75 -1.86
C GLN A 70 -38.76 -11.53 -0.75
N TRP A 71 -40.02 -11.18 -0.50
CA TRP A 71 -40.91 -11.96 0.35
C TRP A 71 -41.55 -13.06 -0.48
N TYR A 72 -41.69 -14.22 0.13
CA TYR A 72 -42.40 -15.34 -0.45
C TYR A 72 -43.21 -16.09 0.61
N SER A 73 -44.41 -16.50 0.22
CA SER A 73 -45.23 -17.43 0.98
C SER A 73 -45.68 -18.57 0.07
N SER A 74 -45.85 -19.76 0.65
CA SER A 74 -46.37 -20.91 -0.08
C SER A 74 -47.64 -21.41 0.57
N ASN A 75 -48.53 -21.98 -0.23
CA ASN A 75 -49.82 -22.48 0.22
C ASN A 75 -49.73 -23.83 0.97
N LYS A 76 -48.54 -24.37 1.23
CA LYS A 76 -48.29 -25.65 1.92
C LYS A 76 -47.04 -25.57 2.80
N ALA A 77 -46.98 -26.34 3.90
CA ALA A 77 -45.82 -26.38 4.79
C ALA A 77 -44.57 -26.98 4.11
N ASP A 78 -43.37 -26.69 4.62
CA ASP A 78 -42.08 -27.23 4.16
C ASP A 78 -41.88 -28.73 4.47
N THR A 79 -42.92 -29.56 4.26
CA THR A 79 -42.81 -31.02 4.30
C THR A 79 -42.62 -31.57 2.89
N TYR A 80 -41.71 -32.54 2.74
CA TYR A 80 -41.22 -33.06 1.47
C TYR A 80 -42.18 -34.12 0.90
N GLU A 81 -42.94 -33.78 -0.14
CA GLU A 81 -43.75 -34.69 -0.97
C GLU A 81 -43.57 -34.26 -2.45
N PRO A 82 -42.93 -35.08 -3.31
CA PRO A 82 -42.43 -34.67 -4.63
C PRO A 82 -43.46 -34.67 -5.78
N SER A 83 -44.76 -34.90 -5.52
CA SER A 83 -45.78 -35.07 -6.56
C SER A 83 -46.91 -34.04 -6.58
N GLU A 84 -46.81 -32.94 -5.82
CA GLU A 84 -47.90 -31.94 -5.74
C GLU A 84 -47.51 -30.55 -6.26
N SER A 85 -48.42 -29.94 -7.03
CA SER A 85 -48.29 -28.54 -7.49
C SER A 85 -48.33 -27.56 -6.31
N ARG A 86 -47.28 -26.76 -6.14
CA ARG A 86 -47.18 -25.70 -5.13
C ARG A 86 -47.42 -24.33 -5.78
N SER A 87 -48.18 -23.47 -5.10
CA SER A 87 -48.32 -22.07 -5.49
C SER A 87 -47.45 -21.21 -4.58
N LEU A 88 -46.56 -20.41 -5.16
CA LEU A 88 -45.75 -19.42 -4.46
C LEU A 88 -46.30 -18.02 -4.78
N THR A 89 -46.59 -17.26 -3.73
CA THR A 89 -46.87 -15.82 -3.84
C THR A 89 -45.60 -15.08 -3.47
N MET A 90 -45.17 -14.14 -4.33
CA MET A 90 -43.89 -13.45 -4.19
C MET A 90 -44.08 -11.95 -4.34
N TYR A 91 -43.38 -11.18 -3.52
CA TYR A 91 -43.35 -9.71 -3.60
C TYR A 91 -41.90 -9.24 -3.56
N ARG A 92 -41.56 -8.24 -4.39
CA ARG A 92 -40.19 -7.74 -4.53
C ARG A 92 -40.16 -6.23 -4.27
N MET A 93 -39.15 -5.80 -3.53
CA MET A 93 -38.77 -4.41 -3.36
C MET A 93 -37.27 -4.26 -3.62
N ASP A 94 -36.88 -3.24 -4.35
CA ASP A 94 -35.50 -2.97 -4.74
C ASP A 94 -35.01 -1.67 -4.12
N ILE A 95 -33.81 -1.72 -3.54
CA ILE A 95 -33.05 -0.52 -3.19
C ILE A 95 -31.96 -0.36 -4.26
N ILE A 96 -32.00 0.74 -5.00
CA ILE A 96 -31.09 1.01 -6.12
C ILE A 96 -30.20 2.19 -5.77
N LEU A 97 -28.88 2.02 -5.88
CA LEU A 97 -27.89 3.09 -5.72
C LEU A 97 -27.82 3.90 -7.03
N ILE A 98 -28.38 5.10 -7.02
CA ILE A 98 -28.53 5.96 -8.20
C ILE A 98 -27.20 6.63 -8.52
N GLY A 99 -26.63 6.31 -9.68
CA GLY A 99 -25.33 6.82 -10.12
C GLY A 99 -24.14 5.95 -9.71
N ALA A 100 -24.41 4.74 -9.19
CA ALA A 100 -23.37 3.79 -8.83
C ALA A 100 -22.53 3.36 -10.04
N ASN A 101 -21.24 3.18 -9.81
CA ASN A 101 -20.31 2.53 -10.72
C ASN A 101 -20.63 1.03 -10.79
N MET A 102 -21.30 0.60 -11.86
CA MET A 102 -21.70 -0.80 -12.04
C MET A 102 -20.52 -1.75 -12.30
N ASP A 103 -19.30 -1.21 -12.47
CA ASP A 103 -18.04 -1.95 -12.60
C ASP A 103 -17.18 -1.85 -11.33
N ALA A 104 -17.77 -1.51 -10.18
CA ALA A 104 -17.08 -1.41 -8.89
C ALA A 104 -16.30 -2.69 -8.56
N PHE A 105 -15.08 -2.52 -8.04
CA PHE A 105 -14.25 -3.65 -7.62
C PHE A 105 -14.80 -4.26 -6.32
N VAL A 106 -14.92 -5.59 -6.25
CA VAL A 106 -15.57 -6.26 -5.11
C VAL A 106 -14.56 -7.08 -4.29
N THR A 107 -14.37 -6.74 -3.03
CA THR A 107 -13.67 -7.58 -2.04
C THR A 107 -14.66 -8.28 -1.11
N ARG A 108 -14.21 -9.32 -0.41
CA ARG A 108 -15.06 -10.18 0.43
C ARG A 108 -14.30 -10.79 1.60
N LYS A 109 -15.00 -11.00 2.72
CA LYS A 109 -14.47 -11.72 3.89
C LYS A 109 -15.00 -13.15 3.90
N GLU A 110 -14.14 -14.11 3.57
CA GLU A 110 -14.51 -15.54 3.52
C GLU A 110 -14.63 -16.14 4.92
N ILE A 111 -15.61 -17.04 5.10
CA ILE A 111 -15.64 -17.94 6.26
C ILE A 111 -14.60 -19.03 5.97
N LEU A 112 -13.64 -19.25 6.88
CA LEU A 112 -12.56 -20.25 6.77
C LEU A 112 -12.98 -21.51 5.98
N GLN A 113 -12.21 -21.85 4.95
CA GLN A 113 -12.54 -22.78 3.84
C GLN A 113 -13.04 -24.18 4.26
N THR A 114 -12.95 -24.56 5.52
CA THR A 114 -13.40 -25.86 6.05
C THR A 114 -14.85 -25.89 6.55
N LYS A 115 -15.60 -24.76 6.57
CA LYS A 115 -16.95 -24.71 7.19
C LYS A 115 -18.11 -24.07 6.39
N GLY A 116 -17.91 -23.42 5.24
CA GLY A 116 -18.98 -22.61 4.61
C GLY A 116 -19.20 -22.80 3.11
N TRP A 117 -20.03 -23.77 2.72
CA TRP A 117 -20.40 -24.00 1.32
C TRP A 117 -21.86 -24.42 1.18
N ALA A 118 -22.53 -23.97 0.11
CA ALA A 118 -23.83 -24.47 -0.31
C ALA A 118 -23.68 -25.25 -1.63
N ARG A 119 -24.19 -26.48 -1.68
CA ARG A 119 -24.12 -27.33 -2.88
C ARG A 119 -25.43 -27.30 -3.64
N TYR A 120 -25.38 -27.10 -4.96
CA TYR A 120 -26.55 -26.99 -5.83
C TYR A 120 -26.54 -28.04 -6.93
N TYR A 121 -27.70 -28.68 -7.15
CA TYR A 121 -27.94 -29.65 -8.23
C TYR A 121 -28.99 -29.08 -9.18
N LEU A 122 -28.61 -28.08 -9.97
CA LEU A 122 -29.49 -27.35 -10.87
C LEU A 122 -28.94 -27.36 -12.31
N PRO A 123 -29.79 -27.48 -13.35
CA PRO A 123 -29.36 -27.41 -14.75
C PRO A 123 -28.60 -26.13 -15.09
N SER A 124 -28.91 -25.01 -14.42
CA SER A 124 -28.25 -23.70 -14.62
C SER A 124 -26.86 -23.59 -13.98
N VAL A 125 -26.49 -24.52 -13.08
CA VAL A 125 -25.23 -24.50 -12.32
C VAL A 125 -24.28 -25.64 -12.75
N ALA A 126 -24.84 -26.80 -13.11
CA ALA A 126 -24.27 -28.04 -13.69
C ALA A 126 -24.87 -29.27 -12.98
N THR A 127 -25.06 -30.39 -13.71
CA THR A 127 -25.64 -31.64 -13.18
C THR A 127 -24.74 -32.39 -12.19
N SER A 128 -23.49 -31.97 -11.99
CA SER A 128 -22.48 -32.61 -11.13
C SER A 128 -22.34 -32.02 -9.71
N GLY A 129 -23.12 -31.01 -9.33
CA GLY A 129 -23.18 -30.53 -7.95
C GLY A 129 -22.09 -29.53 -7.53
N ASN A 130 -22.04 -28.34 -8.15
CA ASN A 130 -21.06 -27.30 -7.83
C ASN A 130 -21.29 -26.67 -6.44
N MET A 131 -20.20 -26.15 -5.84
CA MET A 131 -20.18 -25.56 -4.50
C MET A 131 -20.10 -24.03 -4.59
N ALA A 132 -21.08 -23.35 -3.99
CA ALA A 132 -21.07 -21.89 -3.80
C ALA A 132 -20.44 -21.56 -2.45
N GLY A 133 -19.41 -20.71 -2.44
CA GLY A 133 -18.80 -20.20 -1.22
C GLY A 133 -19.72 -19.26 -0.46
N THR A 134 -19.55 -19.19 0.86
CA THR A 134 -20.28 -18.27 1.75
C THR A 134 -19.39 -17.21 2.36
N VAL A 135 -19.86 -15.97 2.44
CA VAL A 135 -19.13 -14.82 2.99
C VAL A 135 -19.99 -14.10 4.03
N THR A 136 -19.35 -13.39 4.97
CA THR A 136 -20.06 -12.57 5.97
C THR A 136 -20.09 -11.10 5.63
N GLU A 137 -19.25 -10.66 4.68
CA GLU A 137 -19.06 -9.27 4.31
C GLU A 137 -18.62 -9.17 2.85
N VAL A 138 -19.17 -8.19 2.14
CA VAL A 138 -18.91 -7.86 0.73
C VAL A 138 -18.71 -6.36 0.60
N THR A 139 -17.60 -5.92 0.02
CA THR A 139 -17.29 -4.49 -0.16
C THR A 139 -17.14 -4.16 -1.64
N TYR A 140 -17.98 -3.25 -2.14
CA TYR A 140 -17.93 -2.68 -3.48
C TYR A 140 -17.15 -1.36 -3.42
N HIS A 141 -15.89 -1.40 -3.88
CA HIS A 141 -14.98 -0.26 -3.84
C HIS A 141 -15.26 0.74 -4.95
N ASN A 142 -15.19 2.02 -4.60
CA ASN A 142 -15.43 3.13 -5.51
C ASN A 142 -16.78 2.99 -6.23
N ILE A 143 -17.81 2.58 -5.47
CA ILE A 143 -19.19 2.46 -5.94
C ILE A 143 -19.75 3.83 -6.32
N TYR A 144 -19.26 4.89 -5.67
CA TYR A 144 -19.28 6.26 -6.16
C TYR A 144 -17.85 6.79 -6.12
N PRO A 145 -17.51 7.88 -6.83
CA PRO A 145 -16.17 8.45 -6.78
C PRO A 145 -15.71 8.69 -5.34
N PHE A 146 -14.66 7.98 -4.93
CA PHE A 146 -14.06 7.99 -3.59
C PHE A 146 -15.01 7.51 -2.46
N ILE A 147 -15.98 6.66 -2.77
CA ILE A 147 -16.89 6.07 -1.76
C ILE A 147 -17.00 4.56 -1.99
N ASP A 148 -16.73 3.79 -0.94
CA ASP A 148 -16.94 2.34 -0.93
C ASP A 148 -18.30 2.01 -0.29
N TRP A 149 -18.94 0.92 -0.71
CA TRP A 149 -20.16 0.39 -0.10
C TRP A 149 -19.95 -1.02 0.40
N THR A 150 -20.12 -1.22 1.69
CA THR A 150 -19.93 -2.50 2.37
C THR A 150 -21.27 -3.05 2.84
N VAL A 151 -21.52 -4.34 2.64
CA VAL A 151 -22.70 -5.05 3.12
C VAL A 151 -22.24 -6.25 3.95
N TYR A 152 -22.73 -6.38 5.18
CA TYR A 152 -22.25 -7.39 6.13
C TYR A 152 -23.35 -7.94 7.05
N ILE A 153 -23.05 -9.06 7.70
CA ILE A 153 -23.87 -9.64 8.77
C ILE A 153 -23.28 -9.20 10.12
N ASN A 154 -24.08 -8.50 10.93
CA ASN A 154 -23.68 -8.01 12.24
C ASN A 154 -23.64 -9.15 13.30
N LYS A 155 -23.21 -8.83 14.53
CA LYS A 155 -23.09 -9.81 15.64
C LYS A 155 -24.42 -10.47 16.03
N ASP A 156 -25.55 -9.82 15.75
CA ASP A 156 -26.89 -10.34 16.01
C ASP A 156 -27.46 -11.17 14.84
N GLY A 157 -26.67 -11.39 13.78
CA GLY A 157 -27.07 -12.16 12.61
C GLY A 157 -27.97 -11.39 11.63
N LYS A 158 -28.08 -10.06 11.76
CA LYS A 158 -28.84 -9.20 10.86
C LYS A 158 -27.94 -8.60 9.78
N MET A 159 -28.49 -8.35 8.60
CA MET A 159 -27.79 -7.67 7.53
C MET A 159 -27.76 -6.15 7.79
N GLU A 160 -26.59 -5.55 7.62
CA GLU A 160 -26.33 -4.11 7.66
C GLU A 160 -25.49 -3.69 6.45
N HIS A 161 -25.44 -2.38 6.18
CA HIS A 161 -24.61 -1.82 5.12
C HIS A 161 -24.09 -0.42 5.48
N ASP A 162 -22.86 -0.14 5.06
CA ASP A 162 -22.15 1.10 5.37
C ASP A 162 -21.57 1.73 4.09
N PHE A 163 -21.43 3.06 4.09
CA PHE A 163 -20.65 3.79 3.08
C PHE A 163 -19.39 4.36 3.72
N THR A 164 -18.22 4.03 3.15
CA THR A 164 -16.95 4.63 3.58
C THR A 164 -16.57 5.75 2.61
N ILE A 165 -16.56 7.00 3.08
CA ILE A 165 -16.22 8.18 2.29
C ILE A 165 -14.72 8.47 2.44
N HIS A 166 -13.97 8.32 1.35
CA HIS A 166 -12.53 8.61 1.23
C HIS A 166 -12.29 10.07 0.84
N PRO A 167 -11.04 10.59 0.81
CA PRO A 167 -10.80 12.00 0.55
C PRO A 167 -11.25 12.36 -0.86
N GLY A 168 -12.03 13.44 -0.98
CA GLY A 168 -12.64 13.85 -2.24
C GLY A 168 -14.02 13.23 -2.52
N GLY A 169 -14.46 12.26 -1.70
CA GLY A 169 -15.79 11.69 -1.76
C GLY A 169 -16.84 12.68 -1.25
N LYS A 170 -17.98 12.72 -1.93
CA LYS A 170 -19.07 13.63 -1.59
C LYS A 170 -20.27 12.83 -1.11
N VAL A 171 -20.69 13.09 0.13
CA VAL A 171 -21.90 12.47 0.70
C VAL A 171 -23.13 12.68 -0.18
N SER A 172 -23.20 13.82 -0.89
CA SER A 172 -24.27 14.13 -1.84
C SER A 172 -24.37 13.16 -3.03
N ASP A 173 -23.31 12.41 -3.33
CA ASP A 173 -23.31 11.42 -4.40
C ASP A 173 -24.05 10.13 -3.98
N ILE A 174 -24.23 9.91 -2.66
CA ILE A 174 -24.94 8.75 -2.12
C ILE A 174 -26.44 8.98 -2.23
N ARG A 175 -27.06 8.33 -3.22
CA ARG A 175 -28.49 8.44 -3.52
C ARG A 175 -29.10 7.06 -3.67
N LEU A 176 -30.14 6.75 -2.91
CA LEU A 176 -30.82 5.46 -2.93
C LEU A 176 -32.26 5.65 -3.39
N ARG A 177 -32.77 4.74 -4.22
CA ARG A 177 -34.18 4.73 -4.64
C ARG A 177 -34.84 3.42 -4.23
N TYR A 178 -36.02 3.50 -3.63
CA TYR A 178 -36.80 2.33 -3.22
C TYR A 178 -37.91 2.07 -4.22
N ASP A 179 -37.73 1.07 -5.07
CA ASP A 179 -38.72 0.65 -6.06
C ASP A 179 -39.55 -0.52 -5.49
N GLY A 180 -40.87 -0.44 -5.62
CA GLY A 180 -41.78 -1.52 -5.18
C GLY A 180 -42.23 -1.45 -3.73
N ALA A 181 -41.85 -0.42 -2.96
CA ALA A 181 -42.51 -0.13 -1.69
C ALA A 181 -43.91 0.45 -1.93
N SER A 182 -44.88 0.04 -1.11
CA SER A 182 -46.22 0.64 -1.10
C SER A 182 -46.26 2.00 -0.40
N SER A 183 -45.34 2.22 0.54
CA SER A 183 -45.05 3.52 1.14
C SER A 183 -43.58 3.57 1.58
N LEU A 184 -42.98 4.77 1.55
CA LEU A 184 -41.65 5.05 2.09
C LEU A 184 -41.75 6.29 2.98
N ALA A 185 -41.41 6.15 4.25
CA ALA A 185 -41.59 7.23 5.23
C ALA A 185 -40.35 7.43 6.10
N LEU A 186 -39.94 8.69 6.24
CA LEU A 186 -39.00 9.14 7.29
C LEU A 186 -39.80 9.36 8.58
N ARG A 187 -39.47 8.62 9.63
CA ARG A 187 -40.13 8.66 10.94
C ARG A 187 -39.51 9.73 11.83
N ALA A 188 -40.21 10.08 12.92
CA ALA A 188 -39.80 11.16 13.83
C ALA A 188 -38.49 10.87 14.59
N ASP A 189 -38.14 9.59 14.73
CA ASP A 189 -36.87 9.14 15.32
C ASP A 189 -35.70 9.14 14.31
N GLY A 190 -35.92 9.64 13.08
CA GLY A 190 -34.93 9.68 12.00
C GLY A 190 -34.77 8.38 11.22
N SER A 191 -35.53 7.32 11.57
CA SER A 191 -35.52 6.04 10.84
C SER A 191 -36.31 6.10 9.53
N ILE A 192 -35.96 5.26 8.56
CA ILE A 192 -36.71 5.06 7.32
C ILE A 192 -37.49 3.75 7.42
N GLU A 193 -38.77 3.79 7.05
CA GLU A 193 -39.62 2.61 6.94
C GLU A 193 -40.19 2.51 5.53
N ALA A 194 -39.89 1.39 4.86
CA ALA A 194 -40.44 1.00 3.57
C ALA A 194 -41.48 -0.12 3.79
N GLU A 195 -42.75 0.20 3.59
CA GLU A 195 -43.85 -0.76 3.78
C GLU A 195 -44.15 -1.49 2.48
N THR A 196 -44.34 -2.80 2.56
CA THR A 196 -44.86 -3.63 1.47
C THR A 196 -46.08 -4.41 1.95
N PRO A 197 -46.93 -4.93 1.05
CA PRO A 197 -48.06 -5.78 1.44
C PRO A 197 -47.66 -7.07 2.19
N TYR A 198 -46.38 -7.44 2.22
CA TYR A 198 -45.87 -8.70 2.79
C TYR A 198 -44.84 -8.49 3.92
N GLY A 199 -44.57 -7.25 4.31
CA GLY A 199 -43.64 -6.92 5.38
C GLY A 199 -43.08 -5.51 5.25
N THR A 200 -42.41 -5.05 6.32
CA THR A 200 -41.81 -3.72 6.38
C THR A 200 -40.29 -3.86 6.55
N ILE A 201 -39.54 -3.07 5.79
CA ILE A 201 -38.10 -2.88 6.03
C ILE A 201 -37.93 -1.59 6.81
N LYS A 202 -37.20 -1.66 7.92
CA LYS A 202 -36.87 -0.52 8.77
C LYS A 202 -35.36 -0.35 8.81
N GLU A 203 -34.90 0.85 8.48
CA GLU A 203 -33.52 1.28 8.61
C GLU A 203 -33.43 2.35 9.70
N ALA A 204 -32.52 2.16 10.65
CA ALA A 204 -32.32 3.14 11.72
C ALA A 204 -31.83 4.49 11.14
N ALA A 205 -31.95 5.55 11.95
CA ALA A 205 -31.32 6.83 11.61
C ALA A 205 -29.82 6.61 11.32
N PRO A 206 -29.25 7.31 10.32
CA PRO A 206 -27.87 7.09 9.97
C PRO A 206 -26.98 7.61 11.11
N ILE A 207 -25.84 6.97 11.30
CA ILE A 207 -24.78 7.41 12.21
C ILE A 207 -23.51 7.55 11.39
N ALA A 208 -22.85 8.70 11.51
CA ALA A 208 -21.57 8.96 10.86
C ALA A 208 -20.55 9.22 11.95
N TYR A 209 -19.34 8.71 11.78
CA TYR A 209 -18.23 8.97 12.68
C TYR A 209 -16.94 9.09 11.90
N LYS A 210 -15.99 9.86 12.42
CA LYS A 210 -14.64 9.90 11.87
C LYS A 210 -13.96 8.58 12.18
N LYS A 211 -13.63 7.79 11.15
CA LYS A 211 -13.01 6.47 11.31
C LYS A 211 -11.73 6.48 12.17
N ALA A 212 -10.97 7.58 12.14
CA ALA A 212 -9.78 7.79 12.98
C ALA A 212 -10.09 8.00 14.46
N THR A 213 -11.09 8.81 14.79
CA THR A 213 -11.28 9.31 16.16
C THR A 213 -12.51 8.73 16.85
N GLY A 214 -13.36 7.99 16.13
CA GLY A 214 -14.65 7.53 16.62
C GLY A 214 -15.65 8.65 16.91
N GLU A 215 -15.30 9.91 16.63
CA GLU A 215 -16.13 11.08 16.90
C GLU A 215 -17.37 11.07 16.00
N ASN A 216 -18.55 11.14 16.60
CA ASN A 216 -19.82 11.22 15.90
C ASN A 216 -19.95 12.54 15.13
N ILE A 217 -20.22 12.45 13.84
CA ILE A 217 -20.64 13.56 12.98
C ILE A 217 -22.16 13.49 12.88
N ALA A 218 -22.83 14.63 13.08
CA ALA A 218 -24.27 14.72 12.84
C ALA A 218 -24.59 14.30 11.40
N CYS A 219 -25.48 13.33 11.22
CA CYS A 219 -25.96 12.92 9.91
C CYS A 219 -27.44 12.56 9.96
N TRP A 220 -28.12 12.70 8.82
CA TRP A 220 -29.55 12.48 8.71
C TRP A 220 -29.94 12.07 7.30
N TYR A 221 -31.12 11.47 7.17
CA TYR A 221 -31.73 11.21 5.87
C TYR A 221 -32.49 12.43 5.35
N ASN A 222 -32.46 12.62 4.03
CA ASN A 222 -33.35 13.51 3.30
C ASN A 222 -34.16 12.65 2.35
N LEU A 223 -35.49 12.58 2.56
CA LEU A 223 -36.39 11.83 1.71
C LEU A 223 -37.14 12.77 0.76
N ARG A 224 -37.06 12.53 -0.54
CA ARG A 224 -37.82 13.25 -1.58
C ARG A 224 -38.47 12.26 -2.55
N GLY A 225 -39.76 11.99 -2.33
CA GLY A 225 -40.47 10.96 -3.09
C GLY A 225 -39.95 9.58 -2.74
N GLU A 226 -39.47 8.83 -3.74
CA GLU A 226 -38.89 7.48 -3.59
C GLU A 226 -37.36 7.51 -3.43
N GLU A 227 -36.74 8.70 -3.44
CA GLU A 227 -35.30 8.87 -3.35
C GLU A 227 -34.86 9.34 -1.96
N LEU A 228 -33.92 8.62 -1.39
CA LEU A 228 -33.28 8.86 -0.11
C LEU A 228 -31.84 9.33 -0.34
N THR A 229 -31.48 10.48 0.24
CA THR A 229 -30.10 10.98 0.23
C THR A 229 -29.63 11.27 1.65
N TYR A 230 -28.31 11.44 1.83
CA TYR A 230 -27.72 11.73 3.14
C TYR A 230 -27.38 13.21 3.29
N GLY A 231 -27.53 13.74 4.50
CA GLY A 231 -26.94 15.00 4.94
C GLY A 231 -25.99 14.76 6.10
N THR A 232 -24.93 15.57 6.19
CA THR A 232 -23.95 15.52 7.29
C THR A 232 -23.59 16.93 7.74
N GLY A 233 -23.09 17.08 8.97
CA GLY A 233 -22.32 18.26 9.38
C GLY A 233 -21.02 18.39 8.60
N ASP A 234 -20.37 19.55 8.70
CA ASP A 234 -19.10 19.85 8.00
C ASP A 234 -17.97 18.92 8.47
N PHE A 235 -17.19 18.41 7.52
CA PHE A 235 -15.97 17.64 7.77
C PHE A 235 -14.89 17.96 6.72
N LYS A 236 -13.61 17.82 7.05
CA LYS A 236 -12.47 17.99 6.13
C LYS A 236 -11.48 16.82 6.20
N GLY A 237 -10.99 16.37 5.03
CA GLY A 237 -9.88 15.44 4.85
C GLY A 237 -10.26 14.01 4.46
N ALA A 238 -9.26 13.17 4.14
CA ALA A 238 -9.23 11.78 4.60
C ALA A 238 -7.80 11.21 4.63
N LEU A 239 -7.72 10.01 5.22
CA LEU A 239 -6.63 9.35 5.96
C LEU A 239 -6.30 8.02 5.23
N VAL A 240 -5.07 7.50 5.09
CA VAL A 240 -4.25 6.79 6.11
C VAL A 240 -2.81 6.57 5.59
N ILE A 241 -1.79 7.01 6.34
CA ILE A 241 -0.64 6.17 6.74
C ILE A 241 -0.64 6.22 8.26
N ASP A 242 -1.17 5.16 8.84
CA ASP A 242 -1.23 4.90 10.27
C ASP A 242 -0.30 3.72 10.48
N PRO A 243 0.75 3.84 11.31
CA PRO A 243 1.65 2.73 11.55
C PRO A 243 0.84 1.67 12.32
N ILE A 244 0.40 0.62 11.61
CA ILE A 244 -0.52 -0.38 12.14
C ILE A 244 0.18 -1.10 13.29
N VAL A 245 -0.38 -0.99 14.49
CA VAL A 245 -0.06 -1.89 15.60
C VAL A 245 -0.30 -3.31 15.10
N SER A 246 0.79 -4.07 14.92
CA SER A 246 0.74 -5.45 14.48
C SER A 246 0.14 -6.33 15.57
N TRP A 247 0.67 -6.15 16.76
CA TRP A 247 0.27 -6.81 17.99
C TRP A 247 0.81 -5.97 19.15
N SER A 248 0.17 -6.14 20.30
CA SER A 248 0.63 -5.61 21.58
C SER A 248 0.16 -6.51 22.71
N THR A 249 0.92 -6.50 23.80
CA THR A 249 0.70 -7.38 24.94
C THR A 249 1.19 -6.72 26.22
N TYR A 250 0.56 -7.07 27.34
CA TYR A 250 1.14 -6.90 28.66
C TYR A 250 2.24 -7.96 28.89
N PHE A 251 3.08 -7.72 29.88
CA PHE A 251 4.06 -8.68 30.38
C PHE A 251 4.30 -8.41 31.86
N GLY A 252 3.71 -9.25 32.70
CA GLY A 252 3.81 -9.15 34.15
C GLY A 252 2.97 -10.20 34.86
N GLY A 253 3.14 -10.30 36.17
CA GLY A 253 2.34 -11.17 37.03
C GLY A 253 1.38 -10.35 37.89
N THR A 254 1.31 -10.65 39.18
CA THR A 254 0.33 -10.06 40.10
C THR A 254 0.87 -8.89 40.93
N ASP A 255 2.13 -8.51 40.73
CA ASP A 255 2.84 -7.45 41.46
C ASP A 255 3.43 -6.46 40.44
N TYR A 256 4.38 -5.62 40.84
CA TYR A 256 5.08 -4.68 39.97
C TYR A 256 5.96 -5.40 38.94
N ASP A 257 5.80 -5.03 37.67
CA ASP A 257 6.65 -5.43 36.56
C ASP A 257 7.01 -4.22 35.68
N ASP A 258 8.26 -4.13 35.25
CA ASP A 258 8.69 -3.14 34.25
C ASP A 258 9.58 -3.77 33.17
N ILE A 259 9.54 -3.21 31.97
CA ILE A 259 10.54 -3.49 30.93
C ILE A 259 11.43 -2.27 30.86
N ALA A 260 12.75 -2.47 31.01
CA ALA A 260 13.74 -1.41 31.02
C ALA A 260 14.61 -1.41 29.76
N ALA A 261 14.78 -2.56 29.11
CA ALA A 261 15.65 -2.68 27.94
C ALA A 261 15.09 -3.66 26.92
N LEU A 262 15.39 -3.39 25.63
CA LEU A 262 14.95 -4.19 24.50
C LEU A 262 16.04 -4.26 23.43
N ALA A 263 16.29 -5.45 22.88
CA ALA A 263 17.16 -5.66 21.73
C ALA A 263 16.57 -6.69 20.77
N HIS A 264 16.97 -6.65 19.49
CA HIS A 264 16.56 -7.64 18.49
C HIS A 264 17.72 -8.54 18.07
N GLY A 265 17.41 -9.80 17.79
CA GLY A 265 18.29 -10.73 17.10
C GLY A 265 18.25 -10.53 15.59
N SER A 266 19.25 -11.07 14.88
CA SER A 266 19.34 -11.00 13.41
C SER A 266 18.26 -11.81 12.68
N ASP A 267 17.48 -12.60 13.40
CA ASP A 267 16.36 -13.42 12.89
C ASP A 267 15.00 -12.72 13.07
N GLY A 268 14.97 -11.49 13.57
CA GLY A 268 13.74 -10.75 13.89
C GLY A 268 13.11 -11.13 15.24
N SER A 269 13.69 -12.09 15.97
CA SER A 269 13.34 -12.28 17.39
C SER A 269 13.78 -11.07 18.21
N PHE A 270 13.16 -10.86 19.35
CA PHE A 270 13.56 -9.78 20.25
C PHE A 270 13.57 -10.25 21.69
N PHE A 271 14.36 -9.55 22.49
CA PHE A 271 14.63 -9.86 23.86
C PHE A 271 14.31 -8.64 24.71
N ILE A 272 13.67 -8.89 25.84
CA ILE A 272 13.35 -7.87 26.82
C ILE A 272 13.96 -8.21 28.16
N ALA A 273 14.36 -7.15 28.87
CA ALA A 273 14.84 -7.24 30.22
C ALA A 273 14.26 -6.12 31.07
N GLY A 274 14.08 -6.42 32.35
CA GLY A 274 13.53 -5.48 33.31
C GLY A 274 13.54 -6.07 34.70
N SER A 275 12.63 -5.59 35.55
CA SER A 275 12.53 -5.98 36.95
C SER A 275 11.10 -6.42 37.28
N THR A 276 10.99 -7.42 38.16
CA THR A 276 9.71 -8.01 38.54
C THR A 276 9.69 -8.32 40.03
N GLY A 277 8.59 -7.94 40.70
CA GLY A 277 8.20 -8.46 42.02
C GLY A 277 7.26 -9.65 41.91
N SER A 278 6.83 -10.00 40.69
CA SER A 278 5.84 -11.02 40.42
C SER A 278 6.43 -12.42 40.53
N ALA A 279 5.76 -13.32 41.27
CA ALA A 279 6.16 -14.72 41.40
C ALA A 279 5.59 -15.63 40.29
N SER A 280 4.73 -15.09 39.42
CA SER A 280 4.03 -15.85 38.37
C SER A 280 4.02 -15.09 37.05
N ASN A 281 3.73 -15.80 35.95
CA ASN A 281 3.65 -15.27 34.58
C ASN A 281 4.95 -14.69 33.99
N ILE A 282 6.09 -14.90 34.66
CA ILE A 282 7.41 -14.55 34.11
C ILE A 282 8.08 -15.79 33.53
N ALA A 283 8.57 -16.73 34.36
CA ALA A 283 9.41 -17.82 33.89
C ALA A 283 8.65 -18.92 33.12
N THR A 284 9.23 -19.39 32.01
CA THR A 284 8.72 -20.52 31.23
C THR A 284 9.23 -21.87 31.76
N THR A 285 8.59 -22.96 31.35
CA THR A 285 9.08 -24.31 31.69
C THR A 285 10.48 -24.53 31.11
N GLY A 286 11.42 -24.99 31.94
CA GLY A 286 12.82 -25.21 31.55
C GLY A 286 13.71 -23.96 31.61
N ALA A 287 13.21 -22.84 32.12
CA ALA A 287 14.01 -21.64 32.35
C ALA A 287 15.17 -21.87 33.33
N PHE A 288 16.21 -21.04 33.22
CA PHE A 288 17.37 -21.07 34.12
C PHE A 288 16.96 -20.88 35.59
N GLN A 289 16.11 -19.89 35.86
CA GLN A 289 15.54 -19.62 37.18
C GLN A 289 14.02 -19.50 37.04
N VAL A 290 13.31 -20.41 37.71
CA VAL A 290 11.84 -20.57 37.61
C VAL A 290 11.08 -19.92 38.78
N THR A 291 11.79 -19.45 39.80
CA THR A 291 11.24 -18.76 40.96
C THR A 291 12.01 -17.49 41.21
N ILE A 292 11.29 -16.41 41.51
CA ILE A 292 11.90 -15.18 42.02
C ILE A 292 12.74 -15.48 43.27
N GLY A 293 13.93 -14.90 43.33
CA GLY A 293 14.88 -15.00 44.45
C GLY A 293 14.65 -13.93 45.51
N GLY A 294 14.40 -12.68 45.09
CA GLY A 294 14.06 -11.54 45.93
C GLY A 294 12.68 -11.65 46.57
N GLY A 295 12.54 -11.21 47.82
CA GLY A 295 11.30 -11.37 48.60
C GLY A 295 10.08 -10.62 48.03
N ASN A 296 8.89 -11.21 48.16
CA ASN A 296 7.61 -10.68 47.64
C ASN A 296 7.31 -9.23 48.10
N GLY A 297 6.95 -8.35 47.16
CA GLY A 297 6.48 -6.98 47.39
C GLY A 297 7.53 -5.87 47.14
N LEU A 298 7.21 -4.64 47.56
CA LEU A 298 8.01 -3.41 47.34
C LEU A 298 9.46 -3.42 47.91
N THR A 299 9.88 -4.50 48.56
CA THR A 299 11.19 -4.64 49.23
C THR A 299 12.15 -5.63 48.54
N GLY A 300 11.73 -6.29 47.45
CA GLY A 300 12.55 -7.21 46.67
C GLY A 300 11.99 -7.39 45.26
N ALA A 301 12.84 -7.19 44.24
CA ALA A 301 12.51 -7.44 42.83
C ALA A 301 13.71 -8.14 42.21
N ASP A 302 13.46 -9.09 41.30
CA ASP A 302 14.51 -9.72 40.51
C ASP A 302 14.51 -9.18 39.09
N ALA A 303 15.65 -9.32 38.41
CA ALA A 303 15.71 -9.09 36.99
C ALA A 303 14.97 -10.23 36.28
N PHE A 304 14.48 -9.97 35.08
CA PHE A 304 14.08 -11.03 34.17
C PHE A 304 14.70 -10.84 32.80
N LEU A 305 14.73 -11.93 32.04
CA LEU A 305 15.12 -11.95 30.64
C LEU A 305 14.14 -12.83 29.87
N SER A 306 13.56 -12.29 28.80
CA SER A 306 12.59 -12.99 27.96
C SER A 306 12.94 -12.86 26.50
N LYS A 307 12.70 -13.91 25.73
CA LYS A 307 12.79 -13.94 24.26
C LYS A 307 11.41 -14.10 23.66
N PHE A 308 11.13 -13.30 22.65
CA PHE A 308 9.92 -13.35 21.85
C PHE A 308 10.24 -13.58 20.39
N SER A 309 9.34 -14.25 19.68
CA SER A 309 9.33 -14.28 18.21
C SER A 309 8.82 -12.96 17.65
N GLU A 310 9.07 -12.73 16.37
CA GLU A 310 8.63 -11.55 15.61
C GLU A 310 7.09 -11.34 15.60
N ASP A 311 6.31 -12.38 15.89
CA ASP A 311 4.85 -12.32 15.98
C ASP A 311 4.32 -12.05 17.41
N GLY A 312 5.22 -11.81 18.37
CA GLY A 312 4.85 -11.49 19.75
C GLY A 312 4.64 -12.71 20.65
N THR A 313 4.97 -13.92 20.20
CA THR A 313 4.92 -15.11 21.05
C THR A 313 6.14 -15.17 21.99
N CYS A 314 5.92 -15.25 23.30
CA CYS A 314 6.99 -15.50 24.27
C CYS A 314 7.55 -16.92 24.07
N LEU A 315 8.79 -17.03 23.62
CA LEU A 315 9.48 -18.30 23.32
C LEU A 315 10.07 -18.91 24.58
N TRP A 316 10.70 -18.09 25.41
CA TRP A 316 11.18 -18.45 26.74
C TRP A 316 11.34 -17.21 27.60
N SER A 317 11.31 -17.39 28.91
CA SER A 317 11.53 -16.32 29.90
C SER A 317 12.08 -16.91 31.19
N THR A 318 12.96 -16.17 31.86
CA THR A 318 13.62 -16.57 33.11
C THR A 318 13.73 -15.39 34.07
N TYR A 319 13.63 -15.67 35.37
CA TYR A 319 14.13 -14.74 36.38
C TYR A 319 15.66 -14.72 36.36
N PHE A 320 16.25 -13.70 36.99
CA PHE A 320 17.67 -13.63 37.29
C PHE A 320 17.89 -12.76 38.55
N GLY A 321 18.32 -13.39 39.64
CA GLY A 321 18.58 -12.69 40.88
C GLY A 321 19.03 -13.59 42.02
N GLY A 322 19.31 -12.96 43.16
CA GLY A 322 19.58 -13.60 44.43
C GLY A 322 18.47 -13.28 45.44
N ALA A 323 18.78 -13.29 46.74
CA ALA A 323 17.79 -13.06 47.79
C ALA A 323 17.41 -11.58 48.00
N GLY A 324 18.12 -10.66 47.34
CA GLY A 324 17.99 -9.21 47.47
C GLY A 324 17.17 -8.59 46.33
N THR A 325 17.51 -7.36 45.98
CA THR A 325 16.98 -6.62 44.83
C THR A 325 18.00 -6.66 43.71
N ASP A 326 17.55 -7.14 42.55
CA ASP A 326 18.30 -7.31 41.32
C ASP A 326 17.49 -6.65 40.19
N LEU A 327 18.02 -5.63 39.52
CA LEU A 327 17.28 -4.89 38.48
C LEU A 327 17.97 -5.04 37.14
N GLY A 328 17.29 -5.59 36.14
CA GLY A 328 17.75 -5.64 34.76
C GLY A 328 17.61 -4.27 34.09
N ARG A 329 18.70 -3.72 33.55
CA ARG A 329 18.73 -2.34 33.01
C ARG A 329 19.28 -2.22 31.59
N GLY A 330 20.10 -3.17 31.16
CA GLY A 330 20.71 -3.15 29.83
C GLY A 330 20.74 -4.54 29.22
N ILE A 331 20.55 -4.59 27.89
CA ILE A 331 20.61 -5.82 27.12
C ILE A 331 21.41 -5.61 25.83
N SER A 332 22.27 -6.55 25.49
CA SER A 332 22.98 -6.59 24.22
C SER A 332 23.16 -8.02 23.74
N ILE A 333 23.34 -8.22 22.44
CA ILE A 333 23.37 -9.54 21.81
C ILE A 333 24.64 -9.63 20.97
N ASP A 334 25.38 -10.73 21.13
CA ASP A 334 26.57 -10.97 20.31
C ASP A 334 26.21 -11.56 18.94
N THR A 335 27.20 -11.61 18.05
CA THR A 335 27.04 -12.15 16.69
C THR A 335 26.69 -13.65 16.64
N SER A 336 26.80 -14.37 17.77
CA SER A 336 26.40 -15.77 17.90
C SER A 336 25.00 -15.93 18.50
N GLY A 337 24.31 -14.83 18.78
CA GLY A 337 22.97 -14.83 19.39
C GLY A 337 22.97 -15.10 20.90
N ASN A 338 24.12 -15.02 21.57
CA ASN A 338 24.15 -15.02 23.03
C ASN A 338 23.73 -13.65 23.55
N VAL A 339 23.04 -13.66 24.68
CA VAL A 339 22.44 -12.46 25.27
C VAL A 339 23.23 -12.06 26.49
N TYR A 340 23.60 -10.79 26.56
CA TYR A 340 24.23 -10.18 27.71
C TYR A 340 23.22 -9.29 28.42
N LEU A 341 23.00 -9.56 29.70
CA LEU A 341 22.17 -8.76 30.58
C LEU A 341 23.07 -8.04 31.59
N SER A 342 22.83 -6.75 31.77
CA SER A 342 23.48 -5.94 32.79
C SER A 342 22.46 -5.26 33.68
N GLY A 343 22.85 -4.98 34.91
CA GLY A 343 21.97 -4.38 35.87
C GLY A 343 22.68 -4.08 37.18
N ARG A 344 21.90 -3.84 38.23
CA ARG A 344 22.42 -3.60 39.58
C ARG A 344 21.82 -4.59 40.57
N THR A 345 22.59 -4.93 41.60
CA THR A 345 22.27 -5.97 42.56
C THR A 345 22.74 -5.60 43.96
N ASN A 346 21.90 -5.81 44.98
CA ASN A 346 22.36 -5.87 46.36
C ASN A 346 22.43 -7.32 46.89
N SER A 347 22.16 -8.31 46.03
CA SER A 347 22.21 -9.72 46.35
C SER A 347 23.66 -10.19 46.54
N PRO A 348 24.03 -10.76 47.70
CA PRO A 348 25.40 -11.24 47.95
C PRO A 348 25.72 -12.57 47.26
N THR A 349 24.71 -13.28 46.77
CA THR A 349 24.82 -14.58 46.09
C THR A 349 23.77 -14.67 44.98
N GLY A 350 23.90 -15.67 44.10
CA GLY A 350 22.95 -15.90 42.98
C GLY A 350 23.42 -15.34 41.63
N ILE A 351 24.29 -14.34 41.65
CA ILE A 351 24.75 -13.64 40.45
C ILE A 351 25.96 -14.31 39.80
N ALA A 352 27.08 -14.38 40.54
CA ALA A 352 28.37 -14.80 39.98
C ALA A 352 28.51 -16.33 39.83
N THR A 353 29.20 -16.75 38.77
CA THR A 353 29.62 -18.15 38.58
C THR A 353 31.03 -18.39 39.11
N THR A 354 31.35 -19.65 39.41
CA THR A 354 32.71 -20.03 39.84
C THR A 354 33.76 -19.62 38.79
N GLY A 355 34.79 -18.91 39.22
CA GLY A 355 35.87 -18.43 38.34
C GLY A 355 35.53 -17.13 37.57
N SER A 356 34.44 -16.43 37.93
CA SER A 356 34.13 -15.12 37.37
C SER A 356 35.18 -14.06 37.73
N TYR A 357 35.17 -12.93 37.01
CA TYR A 357 36.04 -11.78 37.31
C TYR A 357 35.89 -11.31 38.76
N GLN A 358 34.64 -11.12 39.21
CA GLN A 358 34.31 -10.76 40.58
C GLN A 358 33.24 -11.71 41.12
N ALA A 359 33.67 -12.60 42.01
CA ALA A 359 32.83 -13.68 42.56
C ALA A 359 31.95 -13.24 43.74
N VAL A 360 32.29 -12.11 44.38
CA VAL A 360 31.60 -11.58 45.55
C VAL A 360 31.36 -10.10 45.34
N LYS A 361 30.16 -9.65 45.70
CA LYS A 361 29.80 -8.23 45.75
C LYS A 361 30.78 -7.46 46.66
N ALA A 362 31.40 -6.41 46.14
CA ALA A 362 32.40 -5.62 46.87
C ALA A 362 31.77 -4.46 47.66
N GLY A 363 30.69 -3.86 47.16
CA GLY A 363 30.07 -2.71 47.79
C GLY A 363 29.40 -3.05 49.12
N THR A 364 28.92 -2.01 49.80
CA THR A 364 28.28 -2.17 51.13
C THR A 364 27.12 -3.18 51.11
N PRO A 365 26.79 -3.84 52.25
CA PRO A 365 25.75 -4.89 52.28
C PRO A 365 24.37 -4.46 51.77
N SER A 366 23.99 -3.20 51.93
CA SER A 366 22.72 -2.64 51.44
C SER A 366 22.87 -1.83 50.14
N GLY A 367 24.11 -1.54 49.72
CA GLY A 367 24.40 -0.82 48.49
C GLY A 367 24.35 -1.73 47.27
N TYR A 368 24.20 -1.15 46.10
CA TYR A 368 24.22 -1.89 44.84
C TYR A 368 25.65 -2.00 44.29
N ASP A 369 25.96 -3.15 43.69
CA ASP A 369 27.03 -3.30 42.70
C ASP A 369 26.38 -3.54 41.33
N CYS A 370 27.13 -3.32 40.25
CA CYS A 370 26.67 -3.75 38.93
C CYS A 370 26.81 -5.27 38.80
N PHE A 371 26.04 -5.87 37.90
CA PHE A 371 26.28 -7.23 37.43
C PHE A 371 26.34 -7.27 35.90
N LEU A 372 27.05 -8.28 35.40
CA LEU A 372 27.09 -8.67 33.99
C LEU A 372 26.91 -10.19 33.90
N VAL A 373 25.94 -10.63 33.12
CA VAL A 373 25.62 -12.05 32.93
C VAL A 373 25.45 -12.35 31.44
N LYS A 374 25.96 -13.52 31.03
CA LYS A 374 25.79 -14.06 29.68
C LYS A 374 24.82 -15.25 29.71
N PHE A 375 23.85 -15.23 28.81
CA PHE A 375 22.95 -16.32 28.49
C PHE A 375 23.18 -16.82 27.07
N ASP A 376 22.97 -18.11 26.84
CA ASP A 376 22.91 -18.64 25.48
C ASP A 376 21.58 -18.27 24.80
N SER A 377 21.44 -18.59 23.51
CA SER A 377 20.23 -18.31 22.74
C SER A 377 18.97 -19.06 23.23
N ALA A 378 19.15 -20.08 24.08
CA ALA A 378 18.08 -20.88 24.69
C ALA A 378 17.71 -20.38 26.10
N GLY A 379 18.29 -19.27 26.55
CA GLY A 379 17.98 -18.66 27.84
C GLY A 379 18.66 -19.34 29.04
N GLN A 380 19.70 -20.15 28.81
CA GLN A 380 20.48 -20.75 29.89
C GLN A 380 21.69 -19.89 30.23
N ARG A 381 21.93 -19.67 31.53
CA ARG A 381 23.08 -18.89 32.00
C ARG A 381 24.39 -19.61 31.66
N VAL A 382 25.27 -18.92 30.94
CA VAL A 382 26.63 -19.38 30.64
C VAL A 382 27.59 -18.99 31.77
N TRP A 383 27.61 -17.71 32.13
CA TRP A 383 28.42 -17.18 33.23
C TRP A 383 27.82 -15.88 33.78
N GLY A 384 28.21 -15.50 35.00
CA GLY A 384 27.83 -14.23 35.62
C GLY A 384 28.97 -13.67 36.48
N THR A 385 29.05 -12.35 36.61
CA THR A 385 30.02 -11.65 37.45
C THR A 385 29.39 -10.40 38.07
N TYR A 386 29.87 -10.02 39.26
CA TYR A 386 29.70 -8.66 39.77
C TYR A 386 30.66 -7.71 39.05
N PHE A 387 30.38 -6.40 39.15
CA PHE A 387 31.31 -5.33 38.82
C PHE A 387 31.05 -4.15 39.75
N GLY A 388 32.03 -3.81 40.57
CA GLY A 388 31.88 -2.73 41.55
C GLY A 388 33.04 -2.66 42.53
N GLY A 389 33.03 -1.62 43.35
CA GLY A 389 34.06 -1.34 44.34
C GLY A 389 33.53 -1.17 45.75
N ASN A 390 34.16 -0.33 46.55
CA ASN A 390 33.83 -0.13 47.96
C ASN A 390 32.60 0.76 48.23
N GLY A 391 31.96 1.30 47.19
CA GLY A 391 30.86 2.26 47.25
C GLY A 391 29.52 1.68 46.78
N GLN A 392 28.71 2.54 46.15
CA GLN A 392 27.54 2.12 45.40
C GLN A 392 27.81 2.30 43.91
N ASP A 393 27.48 1.27 43.13
CA ASP A 393 27.71 1.24 41.69
C ASP A 393 26.38 0.97 40.96
N GLY A 394 26.16 1.66 39.83
CA GLY A 394 24.94 1.53 39.04
C GLY A 394 23.69 2.10 39.71
N SER A 395 23.85 3.03 40.67
CA SER A 395 22.74 3.58 41.46
C SER A 395 21.75 4.42 40.63
N LEU A 396 22.17 4.92 39.46
CA LEU A 396 21.31 5.67 38.55
C LEU A 396 21.06 4.88 37.26
N GLN A 397 22.12 4.37 36.63
CA GLN A 397 22.00 3.57 35.40
C GLN A 397 23.09 2.50 35.32
N VAL A 398 22.76 1.38 34.67
CA VAL A 398 23.70 0.39 34.15
C VAL A 398 23.30 0.07 32.72
N SER A 399 24.24 0.16 31.79
CA SER A 399 23.99 -0.10 30.37
C SER A 399 25.11 -0.93 29.77
N ILE A 400 24.86 -1.47 28.58
CA ILE A 400 25.73 -2.43 27.92
C ILE A 400 25.69 -2.29 26.41
N ALA A 401 26.85 -2.48 25.76
CA ALA A 401 26.96 -2.57 24.31
C ALA A 401 27.95 -3.67 23.91
N CYS A 402 27.74 -4.29 22.74
CA CYS A 402 28.69 -5.23 22.14
C CYS A 402 29.23 -4.66 20.82
N ASP A 403 30.54 -4.81 20.58
CA ASP A 403 31.12 -4.54 19.27
C ASP A 403 31.03 -5.76 18.33
N LYS A 404 31.28 -5.57 17.03
CA LYS A 404 31.25 -6.66 16.03
C LYS A 404 32.33 -7.74 16.26
N ALA A 405 33.35 -7.44 17.07
CA ALA A 405 34.37 -8.41 17.49
C ALA A 405 33.99 -9.12 18.81
N ASN A 406 32.76 -8.92 19.29
CA ASN A 406 32.20 -9.44 20.53
C ASN A 406 32.91 -8.95 21.81
N GLY A 407 33.55 -7.78 21.77
CA GLY A 407 33.91 -7.03 22.97
C GLY A 407 32.67 -6.49 23.65
N VAL A 408 32.56 -6.68 24.97
CA VAL A 408 31.38 -6.31 25.77
C VAL A 408 31.73 -5.10 26.62
N TYR A 409 30.99 -4.01 26.50
CA TYR A 409 31.21 -2.76 27.23
C TYR A 409 30.11 -2.58 28.25
N LEU A 410 30.47 -2.59 29.53
CA LEU A 410 29.61 -2.26 30.66
C LEU A 410 29.86 -0.82 31.08
N LEU A 411 28.80 -0.06 31.31
CA LEU A 411 28.87 1.35 31.70
C LEU A 411 27.80 1.70 32.71
N GLY A 412 28.01 2.82 33.39
CA GLY A 412 27.07 3.38 34.36
C GLY A 412 27.73 4.47 35.19
N ASN A 413 27.28 4.61 36.42
CA ASN A 413 27.84 5.53 37.41
C ASN A 413 28.35 4.78 38.65
N THR A 414 29.31 5.35 39.35
CA THR A 414 29.93 4.74 40.54
C THR A 414 30.25 5.80 41.58
N ALA A 415 30.04 5.47 42.87
CA ALA A 415 30.55 6.19 44.02
C ALA A 415 31.74 5.46 44.68
N SER A 416 32.24 4.40 44.04
CA SER A 416 33.38 3.63 44.51
C SER A 416 34.68 4.38 44.19
N MET A 417 35.59 4.41 45.16
CA MET A 417 36.90 5.04 45.01
C MET A 417 37.97 4.05 44.55
N GLU A 418 37.71 2.75 44.72
CA GLU A 418 38.64 1.66 44.45
C GLU A 418 37.98 0.57 43.59
N GLN A 419 38.80 -0.26 42.94
CA GLN A 419 38.38 -1.45 42.19
C GLN A 419 37.51 -1.22 40.95
N ILE A 420 37.35 0.02 40.50
CA ILE A 420 36.72 0.33 39.21
C ILE A 420 37.76 0.38 38.09
N ALA A 421 38.81 1.19 38.19
CA ALA A 421 39.76 1.42 37.10
C ALA A 421 40.94 0.42 37.09
N THR A 422 41.32 -0.06 35.90
CA THR A 422 42.55 -0.85 35.71
C THR A 422 43.81 0.02 35.64
N PRO A 423 44.99 -0.50 35.99
CA PRO A 423 46.25 0.24 35.84
C PRO A 423 46.46 0.74 34.40
N GLY A 424 46.79 2.03 34.25
CA GLY A 424 47.02 2.66 32.94
C GLY A 424 45.75 3.04 32.17
N SER A 425 44.58 3.02 32.83
CA SER A 425 43.33 3.52 32.26
C SER A 425 43.37 5.03 31.96
N TYR A 426 42.39 5.50 31.18
CA TYR A 426 42.27 6.92 30.84
C TYR A 426 42.14 7.81 32.09
N GLN A 427 41.25 7.44 33.01
CA GLN A 427 41.09 8.08 34.31
C GLN A 427 41.21 7.01 35.41
N PRO A 428 42.34 6.97 36.14
CA PRO A 428 42.62 5.94 37.14
C PRO A 428 41.98 6.22 38.50
N THR A 429 41.50 7.44 38.74
CA THR A 429 41.01 7.88 40.04
C THR A 429 39.62 8.51 39.94
N PHE A 430 38.77 8.16 40.89
CA PHE A 430 37.52 8.82 41.17
C PHE A 430 37.72 10.30 41.52
N SER A 431 36.89 11.20 40.99
CA SER A 431 37.11 12.65 41.08
C SER A 431 35.89 13.45 41.58
N GLY A 432 34.73 12.83 41.79
CA GLY A 432 33.48 13.54 42.08
C GLY A 432 32.64 12.98 43.23
N SER A 433 31.34 13.20 43.13
CA SER A 433 30.34 12.60 44.03
C SER A 433 29.86 11.25 43.50
N GLN A 434 29.74 11.14 42.17
CA GLN A 434 29.59 9.90 41.41
C GLN A 434 30.18 10.14 40.03
N ASP A 435 31.11 9.29 39.61
CA ASP A 435 31.74 9.37 38.29
C ASP A 435 31.08 8.36 37.37
N ALA A 436 31.06 8.62 36.07
CA ALA A 436 30.73 7.59 35.12
C ALA A 436 31.86 6.55 35.07
N PHE A 437 31.56 5.33 34.65
CA PHE A 437 32.59 4.33 34.38
C PHE A 437 32.35 3.65 33.03
N LEU A 438 33.43 3.13 32.45
CA LEU A 438 33.41 2.27 31.27
C LEU A 438 34.35 1.08 31.52
N ALA A 439 33.83 -0.12 31.33
CA ALA A 439 34.57 -1.38 31.50
C ALA A 439 34.39 -2.26 30.27
N LYS A 440 35.48 -2.77 29.71
CA LYS A 440 35.47 -3.72 28.61
C LYS A 440 35.76 -5.13 29.12
N PHE A 441 34.86 -6.05 28.81
CA PHE A 441 34.98 -7.48 29.05
C PHE A 441 35.18 -8.23 27.73
N SER A 442 35.85 -9.38 27.82
CA SER A 442 35.87 -10.34 26.73
C SER A 442 34.64 -11.27 26.80
N THR A 443 34.45 -12.09 25.77
CA THR A 443 33.26 -12.97 25.65
C THR A 443 33.18 -14.05 26.73
N ASP A 444 34.29 -14.37 27.39
CA ASP A 444 34.37 -15.34 28.49
C ASP A 444 34.09 -14.73 29.88
N GLY A 445 33.87 -13.41 29.94
CA GLY A 445 33.58 -12.69 31.18
C GLY A 445 34.81 -12.16 31.93
N SER A 446 36.01 -12.28 31.35
CA SER A 446 37.21 -11.62 31.87
C SER A 446 37.22 -10.11 31.58
N LEU A 447 37.60 -9.30 32.57
CA LEU A 447 37.79 -7.87 32.41
C LEU A 447 39.11 -7.60 31.64
N ALA A 448 39.01 -6.88 30.52
CA ALA A 448 40.16 -6.46 29.73
C ALA A 448 40.75 -5.14 30.24
N TRP A 449 39.90 -4.13 30.44
CA TRP A 449 40.26 -2.83 31.00
C TRP A 449 39.03 -2.10 31.52
N SER A 450 39.21 -1.13 32.40
CA SER A 450 38.15 -0.26 32.88
C SER A 450 38.69 1.09 33.32
N THR A 451 37.85 2.12 33.26
CA THR A 451 38.20 3.51 33.57
C THR A 451 37.04 4.22 34.25
N TYR A 452 37.36 5.19 35.11
CA TYR A 452 36.41 6.25 35.45
C TYR A 452 36.26 7.21 34.26
N PHE A 453 35.23 8.06 34.31
CA PHE A 453 35.05 9.23 33.48
C PHE A 453 34.20 10.25 34.25
N GLY A 454 34.81 11.32 34.74
CA GLY A 454 34.08 12.30 35.54
C GLY A 454 34.95 13.42 36.09
N GLY A 455 34.30 14.43 36.65
CA GLY A 455 34.90 15.57 37.29
C GLY A 455 34.42 15.69 38.75
N THR A 456 34.31 16.90 39.28
CA THR A 456 33.97 17.10 40.70
C THR A 456 32.49 16.87 41.04
N GLY A 457 31.63 16.71 40.04
CA GLY A 457 30.18 16.67 40.17
C GLY A 457 29.59 15.26 40.14
N LEU A 458 28.43 15.16 39.49
CA LEU A 458 27.72 13.92 39.15
C LEU A 458 27.92 13.68 37.65
N ASP A 459 28.42 12.50 37.29
CA ASP A 459 28.66 12.09 35.91
C ASP A 459 28.04 10.71 35.67
N VAL A 460 27.25 10.58 34.60
CA VAL A 460 26.50 9.35 34.31
C VAL A 460 26.58 9.03 32.83
N PHE A 461 26.95 7.80 32.48
CA PHE A 461 26.67 7.25 31.16
C PHE A 461 25.34 6.49 31.16
N GLN A 462 24.46 6.83 30.22
CA GLN A 462 23.12 6.29 30.08
C GLN A 462 23.02 5.22 29.00
N SER A 463 23.64 5.47 27.85
CA SER A 463 23.51 4.62 26.66
C SER A 463 24.84 4.51 25.92
N ALA A 464 25.06 3.38 25.25
CA ALA A 464 26.28 3.13 24.48
C ALA A 464 25.98 2.37 23.19
N GLU A 465 26.75 2.68 22.15
CA GLU A 465 26.69 2.02 20.85
C GLU A 465 28.11 1.87 20.28
N CYS A 466 28.37 0.75 19.62
CA CYS A 466 29.68 0.52 18.99
C CYS A 466 29.61 0.85 17.50
N ASP A 467 30.59 1.62 17.00
CA ASP A 467 30.71 1.88 15.57
C ASP A 467 31.34 0.70 14.81
N GLU A 468 31.34 0.76 13.48
CA GLU A 468 31.78 -0.37 12.63
C GLU A 468 33.27 -0.73 12.77
N VAL A 469 34.09 0.19 13.30
CA VAL A 469 35.53 -0.02 13.52
C VAL A 469 35.85 -0.37 14.97
N GLY A 470 34.83 -0.56 15.82
CA GLY A 470 34.96 -1.02 17.20
C GLY A 470 35.28 0.08 18.22
N ASN A 471 35.01 1.35 17.88
CA ASN A 471 34.95 2.39 18.91
C ASN A 471 33.60 2.31 19.63
N VAL A 472 33.57 2.71 20.89
CA VAL A 472 32.34 2.85 21.68
C VAL A 472 32.00 4.33 21.83
N VAL A 473 30.77 4.68 21.45
CA VAL A 473 30.18 5.99 21.65
C VAL A 473 29.23 5.89 22.84
N LEU A 474 29.28 6.89 23.72
CA LEU A 474 28.58 6.92 25.01
C LEU A 474 27.79 8.22 25.10
N ALA A 475 26.54 8.14 25.52
CA ALA A 475 25.70 9.30 25.82
C ALA A 475 25.28 9.28 27.29
N GLY A 476 25.11 10.46 27.86
CA GLY A 476 24.70 10.63 29.25
C GLY A 476 24.58 12.09 29.64
N TYR A 477 24.91 12.41 30.88
CA TYR A 477 24.92 13.78 31.38
C TYR A 477 25.93 13.96 32.50
N SER A 478 26.27 15.22 32.75
CA SER A 478 27.31 15.62 33.69
C SER A 478 26.97 16.97 34.31
N SER A 479 27.18 17.12 35.63
CA SER A 479 27.24 18.42 36.32
C SER A 479 28.69 18.92 36.52
N SER A 480 29.65 18.23 35.92
CA SER A 480 31.08 18.55 35.98
C SER A 480 31.49 19.43 34.80
N SER A 481 32.41 20.35 35.03
CA SER A 481 33.08 21.12 33.97
C SER A 481 34.41 20.48 33.58
N GLY A 482 34.90 20.78 32.37
CA GLY A 482 36.24 20.38 31.92
C GLY A 482 36.37 18.95 31.36
N LEU A 483 35.26 18.26 31.09
CA LEU A 483 35.29 16.92 30.48
C LEU A 483 35.41 16.94 28.95
N ALA A 484 35.03 18.05 28.32
CA ALA A 484 35.08 18.18 26.87
C ALA A 484 36.53 18.24 26.34
N SER A 485 36.73 17.65 25.17
CA SER A 485 38.03 17.67 24.49
C SER A 485 38.33 19.03 23.87
N PRO A 486 39.62 19.38 23.67
CA PRO A 486 39.98 20.57 22.91
C PRO A 486 39.35 20.56 21.51
N GLY A 487 38.65 21.64 21.15
CA GLY A 487 37.95 21.75 19.86
C GLY A 487 36.60 21.03 19.79
N ALA A 488 36.08 20.53 20.91
CA ALA A 488 34.72 19.97 20.98
C ALA A 488 33.65 20.95 20.52
N TYR A 489 32.51 20.43 20.06
CA TYR A 489 31.35 21.23 19.64
C TYR A 489 30.90 22.21 20.73
N GLN A 490 30.73 21.71 21.95
CA GLN A 490 30.48 22.52 23.14
C GLN A 490 31.56 22.20 24.20
N PRO A 491 32.56 23.08 24.37
CA PRO A 491 33.69 22.84 25.27
C PRO A 491 33.41 23.21 26.73
N ILE A 492 32.31 23.91 27.02
CA ILE A 492 31.97 24.45 28.34
C ILE A 492 30.60 23.93 28.74
N HIS A 493 30.53 23.40 29.96
CA HIS A 493 29.30 23.04 30.66
C HIS A 493 28.49 24.30 30.96
N GLY A 494 27.26 24.37 30.46
CA GLY A 494 26.41 25.55 30.44
C GLY A 494 25.44 25.66 31.61
N GLY A 495 24.98 24.54 32.17
CA GLY A 495 23.84 24.52 33.09
C GLY A 495 24.07 23.84 34.43
N ALA A 496 23.01 23.24 34.97
CA ALA A 496 23.08 22.42 36.18
C ALA A 496 23.56 21.00 35.87
N GLU A 497 23.12 20.46 34.74
CA GLU A 497 23.58 19.22 34.12
C GLU A 497 23.49 19.40 32.61
N ASP A 498 24.56 19.13 31.88
CA ASP A 498 24.54 19.15 30.42
C ASP A 498 24.59 17.72 29.86
N ALA A 499 23.98 17.51 28.70
CA ALA A 499 24.10 16.24 28.01
C ALA A 499 25.55 16.04 27.57
N LEU A 500 26.05 14.82 27.69
CA LEU A 500 27.43 14.48 27.46
C LEU A 500 27.52 13.39 26.39
N LEU A 501 28.32 13.62 25.35
CA LEU A 501 28.61 12.65 24.29
C LEU A 501 30.12 12.38 24.24
N VAL A 502 30.50 11.11 24.35
CA VAL A 502 31.91 10.68 24.49
C VAL A 502 32.21 9.54 23.55
N LYS A 503 33.42 9.51 22.99
CA LYS A 503 33.89 8.40 22.15
C LYS A 503 35.22 7.86 22.65
N PHE A 504 35.28 6.54 22.87
CA PHE A 504 36.50 5.79 23.18
C PHE A 504 36.81 4.80 22.07
N ASN A 505 38.08 4.48 21.84
CA ASN A 505 38.46 3.34 21.01
C ASN A 505 38.39 2.02 21.79
N GLY A 506 38.51 0.89 21.08
CA GLY A 506 38.43 -0.44 21.69
C GLY A 506 39.55 -0.79 22.69
N GLN A 507 40.59 0.06 22.79
CA GLN A 507 41.70 -0.03 23.75
C GLN A 507 41.49 0.86 24.99
N GLY A 508 40.37 1.58 25.10
CA GLY A 508 40.07 2.42 26.26
C GLY A 508 40.72 3.80 26.22
N GLN A 509 41.12 4.28 25.03
CA GLN A 509 41.65 5.63 24.84
C GLN A 509 40.54 6.59 24.37
N LEU A 510 40.39 7.70 25.08
CA LEU A 510 39.45 8.76 24.70
C LEU A 510 39.82 9.32 23.32
N GLN A 511 38.84 9.38 22.42
CA GLN A 511 38.97 10.02 21.11
C GLN A 511 38.50 11.46 21.16
N TRP A 512 37.31 11.70 21.74
CA TRP A 512 36.76 13.03 22.00
C TRP A 512 35.60 12.96 22.99
N ALA A 513 35.27 14.09 23.59
CA ALA A 513 34.08 14.32 24.41
C ALA A 513 33.53 15.73 24.14
N THR A 514 32.21 15.90 24.14
CA THR A 514 31.53 17.18 24.00
C THR A 514 30.29 17.24 24.87
N TYR A 515 29.92 18.45 25.31
CA TYR A 515 28.60 18.71 25.89
C TYR A 515 27.56 18.99 24.80
N LEU A 516 26.29 19.01 25.21
CA LEU A 516 25.15 19.62 24.52
C LEU A 516 24.17 20.11 25.61
N GLY A 517 23.91 21.42 25.66
CA GLY A 517 22.98 21.95 26.66
C GLY A 517 22.93 23.47 26.72
N GLY A 518 22.00 23.97 27.52
CA GLY A 518 21.80 25.38 27.84
C GLY A 518 22.18 25.70 29.28
N ALA A 519 21.39 26.55 29.93
CA ALA A 519 21.66 27.01 31.29
C ALA A 519 20.98 26.16 32.38
N ASP A 520 20.14 25.20 32.00
CA ASP A 520 19.33 24.39 32.91
C ASP A 520 19.75 22.92 32.87
N GLN A 521 18.82 21.95 32.92
CA GLN A 521 19.14 20.52 32.88
C GLN A 521 18.94 19.98 31.48
N ASP A 522 19.95 19.29 30.96
CA ASP A 522 19.95 18.63 29.66
C ASP A 522 20.52 17.21 29.83
N ARG A 523 19.75 16.19 29.49
CA ARG A 523 20.14 14.78 29.71
C ARG A 523 19.98 13.98 28.43
N ALA A 524 21.06 13.41 27.90
CA ALA A 524 20.95 12.40 26.86
C ALA A 524 20.70 11.03 27.50
N LEU A 525 19.55 10.42 27.18
CA LEU A 525 19.08 9.16 27.76
C LEU A 525 19.25 7.98 26.80
N SER A 526 19.20 8.25 25.49
CA SER A 526 19.33 7.24 24.45
C SER A 526 20.29 7.68 23.36
N LEU A 527 20.96 6.69 22.76
CA LEU A 527 21.94 6.84 21.69
C LEU A 527 21.65 5.80 20.60
N LYS A 528 21.79 6.20 19.32
CA LYS A 528 21.85 5.27 18.19
C LYS A 528 22.93 5.70 17.20
N THR A 529 23.71 4.74 16.70
CA THR A 529 24.61 4.98 15.57
C THR A 529 24.10 4.27 14.32
N LYS A 530 24.14 4.97 13.17
CA LYS A 530 23.73 4.43 11.86
C LYS A 530 24.38 5.27 10.77
N ASP A 531 24.91 4.62 9.73
CA ASP A 531 25.44 5.25 8.51
C ASP A 531 26.38 6.44 8.77
N HIS A 532 27.35 6.26 9.68
CA HIS A 532 28.33 7.29 10.09
C HIS A 532 27.71 8.54 10.76
N ALA A 533 26.50 8.40 11.30
CA ALA A 533 25.84 9.40 12.13
C ALA A 533 25.60 8.86 13.55
N ILE A 534 25.55 9.79 14.49
CA ILE A 534 25.26 9.55 15.90
C ILE A 534 23.99 10.33 16.23
N TYR A 535 22.97 9.65 16.72
CA TYR A 535 21.72 10.25 17.15
C TYR A 535 21.61 10.13 18.66
N ILE A 536 21.35 11.24 19.34
CA ILE A 536 21.05 11.26 20.77
C ILE A 536 19.72 11.91 21.02
N GLY A 537 19.09 11.51 22.10
CA GLY A 537 17.87 12.12 22.58
C GLY A 537 17.65 11.84 24.04
N GLY A 538 16.74 12.61 24.60
CA GLY A 538 16.58 12.71 26.03
C GLY A 538 15.64 13.82 26.41
N ALA A 539 15.94 14.51 27.50
CA ALA A 539 15.10 15.57 28.07
C ALA A 539 15.91 16.85 28.32
N THR A 540 15.25 18.00 28.20
CA THR A 540 15.83 19.33 28.41
C THR A 540 14.83 20.27 29.06
N SER A 541 15.26 21.03 30.07
CA SER A 541 14.54 22.22 30.55
C SER A 541 15.18 23.53 30.11
N SER A 542 16.26 23.45 29.32
CA SER A 542 16.98 24.61 28.81
C SER A 542 16.20 25.28 27.69
N THR A 543 16.06 26.60 27.76
CA THR A 543 15.39 27.40 26.71
C THR A 543 16.30 27.75 25.52
N THR A 544 17.62 27.58 25.68
CA THR A 544 18.65 27.85 24.67
C THR A 544 19.67 26.72 24.63
N GLY A 545 20.56 26.69 23.62
CA GLY A 545 21.62 25.67 23.52
C GLY A 545 21.21 24.37 22.84
N ILE A 546 19.90 24.09 22.73
CA ILE A 546 19.39 22.87 22.08
C ILE A 546 19.11 23.05 20.60
N ALA A 547 18.10 23.84 20.17
CA ALA A 547 17.71 23.86 18.76
C ALA A 547 18.78 24.44 17.81
N SER A 548 18.96 23.84 16.64
CA SER A 548 19.73 24.39 15.52
C SER A 548 18.87 25.29 14.62
N ALA A 549 19.50 26.09 13.76
CA ALA A 549 18.77 26.86 12.75
C ALA A 549 17.96 25.92 11.83
N GLY A 550 16.67 26.21 11.63
CA GLY A 550 15.77 25.37 10.84
C GLY A 550 15.30 24.08 11.52
N ALA A 551 15.51 23.94 12.84
CA ALA A 551 14.97 22.82 13.62
C ALA A 551 13.44 22.69 13.49
N TYR A 552 12.95 21.45 13.58
CA TYR A 552 11.51 21.15 13.59
C TYR A 552 10.77 21.95 14.67
N GLN A 553 11.28 21.91 15.90
CA GLN A 553 10.81 22.71 17.02
C GLN A 553 11.98 23.56 17.53
N ALA A 554 11.85 24.88 17.36
CA ALA A 554 12.92 25.84 17.63
C ALA A 554 12.99 26.31 19.10
N SER A 555 11.94 26.05 19.88
CA SER A 555 11.83 26.51 21.27
C SER A 555 11.21 25.43 22.15
N LEU A 556 11.63 25.43 23.41
CA LEU A 556 10.99 24.70 24.50
C LEU A 556 9.51 25.09 24.60
N GLY A 557 8.63 24.10 24.72
CA GLY A 557 7.19 24.34 24.81
C GLY A 557 6.74 24.86 26.17
N ASP A 558 7.30 24.35 27.27
CA ASP A 558 7.05 24.82 28.65
C ASP A 558 8.28 24.64 29.57
N PRO A 559 8.47 25.44 30.63
CA PRO A 559 9.59 25.30 31.56
C PRO A 559 9.69 23.96 32.31
N SER A 560 8.65 23.13 32.29
CA SER A 560 8.70 21.76 32.84
C SER A 560 9.61 20.81 32.06
N GLY A 561 9.96 21.14 30.80
CA GLY A 561 10.98 20.48 30.01
C GLY A 561 10.43 19.60 28.87
N ASP A 562 11.08 19.64 27.71
CA ASP A 562 10.68 18.86 26.54
C ASP A 562 11.69 17.73 26.28
N GLY A 563 11.32 16.81 25.40
CA GLY A 563 12.29 15.94 24.77
C GLY A 563 13.23 16.75 23.86
N PHE A 564 14.39 16.19 23.54
CA PHE A 564 15.20 16.67 22.42
C PHE A 564 15.74 15.52 21.58
N LEU A 565 16.00 15.82 20.31
CA LEU A 565 16.67 14.93 19.37
C LEU A 565 17.81 15.69 18.69
N ALA A 566 19.00 15.09 18.62
CA ALA A 566 20.17 15.68 17.99
C ALA A 566 20.94 14.66 17.16
N LYS A 567 21.52 15.14 16.05
CA LYS A 567 22.41 14.39 15.17
C LYS A 567 23.80 14.97 15.21
N PHE A 568 24.80 14.10 15.36
CA PHE A 568 26.22 14.38 15.30
C PHE A 568 26.89 13.53 14.22
N ASN A 569 28.03 13.99 13.70
CA ASN A 569 28.90 13.15 12.89
C ASN A 569 29.86 12.33 13.78
N THR A 570 30.65 11.44 13.16
CA THR A 570 31.61 10.60 13.89
C THR A 570 32.78 11.35 14.55
N ALA A 571 32.96 12.64 14.22
CA ALA A 571 33.96 13.51 14.82
C ALA A 571 33.44 14.28 16.05
N GLY A 572 32.17 14.10 16.42
CA GLY A 572 31.56 14.78 17.56
C GLY A 572 31.05 16.19 17.26
N GLU A 573 30.91 16.55 15.98
CA GLU A 573 30.32 17.83 15.56
C GLU A 573 28.81 17.70 15.41
N ARG A 574 28.05 18.62 16.01
CA ARG A 574 26.59 18.66 15.89
C ARG A 574 26.18 19.08 14.48
N ILE A 575 25.40 18.25 13.80
CA ILE A 575 24.82 18.53 12.48
C ILE A 575 23.52 19.31 12.63
N TRP A 576 22.59 18.80 13.44
CA TRP A 576 21.33 19.47 13.78
C TRP A 576 20.80 18.98 15.13
N SER A 577 19.88 19.74 15.71
CA SER A 577 19.13 19.33 16.90
C SER A 577 17.83 20.12 17.03
N THR A 578 16.84 19.51 17.67
CA THR A 578 15.49 20.05 17.83
C THR A 578 14.95 19.71 19.21
N TYR A 579 14.10 20.58 19.75
CA TYR A 579 13.19 20.18 20.82
C TYR A 579 12.13 19.20 20.27
N TYR A 580 11.46 18.49 21.17
CA TYR A 580 10.35 17.63 20.84
C TYR A 580 9.41 17.49 22.03
N GLY A 581 8.27 18.16 21.98
CA GLY A 581 7.29 18.16 23.06
C GLY A 581 6.17 19.18 22.88
N GLY A 582 5.37 19.34 23.93
CA GLY A 582 4.24 20.25 24.03
C GLY A 582 4.34 21.18 25.24
N LEU A 583 3.22 21.42 25.91
CA LEU A 583 3.13 22.40 27.00
C LEU A 583 3.36 21.81 28.41
N GLN A 584 3.82 20.57 28.49
CA GLN A 584 4.14 19.85 29.73
C GLN A 584 5.39 18.99 29.52
N SER A 585 5.77 18.21 30.53
CA SER A 585 6.97 17.41 30.48
C SER A 585 6.93 16.34 29.37
N ASP A 586 7.96 16.33 28.53
CA ASP A 586 8.18 15.35 27.48
C ASP A 586 9.60 14.76 27.57
N VAL A 587 9.75 13.47 27.26
CA VAL A 587 11.04 12.77 27.33
C VAL A 587 11.18 11.80 26.18
N ILE A 588 12.33 11.82 25.49
CA ILE A 588 12.74 10.75 24.58
C ILE A 588 13.63 9.76 25.35
N SER A 589 13.13 8.54 25.57
CA SER A 589 13.82 7.50 26.34
C SER A 589 14.45 6.43 25.46
N GLY A 590 14.01 6.29 24.20
CA GLY A 590 14.51 5.28 23.28
C GLY A 590 14.65 5.84 21.86
N ILE A 591 15.72 5.45 21.17
CA ILE A 591 15.98 5.81 19.78
C ILE A 591 16.40 4.57 19.02
N SER A 592 15.83 4.37 17.85
CA SER A 592 16.26 3.34 16.92
C SER A 592 16.26 3.86 15.49
N ALA A 593 17.06 3.24 14.64
CA ALA A 593 17.10 3.53 13.21
C ALA A 593 16.78 2.24 12.46
N ALA A 594 15.82 2.30 11.54
CA ALA A 594 15.46 1.16 10.71
C ALA A 594 16.27 1.12 9.40
N GLU A 595 16.13 0.04 8.63
CA GLU A 595 16.80 -0.11 7.34
C GLU A 595 16.25 0.82 6.26
N ASP A 596 15.05 1.37 6.47
CA ASP A 596 14.42 2.36 5.58
C ASP A 596 15.06 3.77 5.68
N GLY A 597 16.08 3.93 6.52
CA GLY A 597 16.80 5.18 6.73
C GLY A 597 16.06 6.19 7.62
N LYS A 598 14.95 5.82 8.26
CA LYS A 598 14.22 6.68 9.20
C LYS A 598 14.72 6.49 10.62
N ILE A 599 14.52 7.53 11.44
CA ILE A 599 14.85 7.56 12.86
C ILE A 599 13.55 7.50 13.65
N TYR A 600 13.43 6.51 14.53
CA TYR A 600 12.29 6.35 15.41
C TYR A 600 12.68 6.72 16.83
N VAL A 601 11.78 7.44 17.50
CA VAL A 601 11.93 7.80 18.91
C VAL A 601 10.74 7.29 19.69
N GLY A 602 11.01 6.84 20.90
CA GLY A 602 10.03 6.39 21.87
C GLY A 602 10.28 7.06 23.22
N GLY A 603 9.25 7.22 24.04
CA GLY A 603 9.39 7.91 25.31
C GLY A 603 8.07 8.14 26.02
N THR A 604 8.00 9.20 26.82
CA THR A 604 6.85 9.54 27.68
C THR A 604 6.47 11.00 27.51
N THR A 605 5.18 11.29 27.52
CA THR A 605 4.62 12.65 27.46
C THR A 605 3.52 12.86 28.50
N ALA A 606 3.52 14.04 29.12
CA ALA A 606 2.36 14.61 29.83
C ALA A 606 1.65 15.69 29.00
N SER A 607 2.15 15.97 27.80
CA SER A 607 1.64 17.01 26.91
C SER A 607 0.45 16.50 26.11
N SER A 608 -0.61 17.31 26.02
CA SER A 608 -1.77 17.04 25.15
C SER A 608 -1.60 17.62 23.74
N THR A 609 -0.50 18.33 23.48
CA THR A 609 -0.16 18.97 22.22
C THR A 609 1.30 18.67 21.86
N GLY A 610 1.73 18.97 20.62
CA GLY A 610 3.15 18.89 20.22
C GLY A 610 3.63 17.49 19.79
N ILE A 611 2.91 16.43 20.17
CA ILE A 611 3.27 15.05 19.80
C ILE A 611 2.54 14.58 18.53
N ALA A 612 1.20 14.57 18.57
CA ALA A 612 0.39 14.00 17.50
C ALA A 612 0.47 14.83 16.21
N THR A 613 0.85 14.18 15.13
CA THR A 613 0.82 14.74 13.77
C THR A 613 -0.47 14.35 13.05
N PRO A 614 -0.81 14.97 11.91
CA PRO A 614 -1.81 14.39 11.01
C PRO A 614 -1.47 12.91 10.73
N ASN A 615 -2.44 12.01 10.87
CA ASN A 615 -2.30 10.55 10.74
C ASN A 615 -1.59 9.79 11.89
N SER A 616 -1.57 10.34 13.10
CA SER A 616 -1.14 9.59 14.28
C SER A 616 -2.08 8.40 14.60
N MET A 617 -1.55 7.33 15.23
CA MET A 617 -2.36 6.19 15.71
C MET A 617 -3.37 6.67 16.74
N ASP A 618 -2.90 7.49 17.69
CA ASP A 618 -3.72 8.21 18.63
C ASP A 618 -3.37 9.70 18.57
N THR A 619 -4.41 10.52 18.59
CA THR A 619 -4.33 11.98 18.42
C THR A 619 -4.38 12.74 19.74
N SER A 620 -4.66 12.04 20.85
CA SER A 620 -4.87 12.67 22.16
C SER A 620 -4.16 11.93 23.27
N LEU A 621 -3.60 12.72 24.20
CA LEU A 621 -3.23 12.23 25.52
C LEU A 621 -4.50 11.78 26.26
N THR A 622 -4.45 10.58 26.82
CA THR A 622 -5.46 10.01 27.70
C THR A 622 -4.82 9.65 29.04
N GLY A 623 -5.42 10.09 30.13
CA GLY A 623 -4.85 9.93 31.47
C GLY A 623 -3.82 11.01 31.82
N ILE A 624 -2.77 10.63 32.56
CA ILE A 624 -1.73 11.54 33.07
C ILE A 624 -0.48 11.50 32.18
N TYR A 625 -0.07 10.31 31.77
CA TYR A 625 1.08 10.07 30.91
C TYR A 625 0.73 9.07 29.82
N ASN A 626 1.19 9.32 28.59
CA ASN A 626 1.21 8.29 27.54
C ASN A 626 2.61 8.09 27.00
N CYS A 627 2.80 6.94 26.37
CA CYS A 627 3.97 6.71 25.57
C CYS A 627 3.88 7.58 24.32
N ILE A 628 5.04 8.03 23.87
CA ILE A 628 5.18 8.62 22.53
C ILE A 628 5.90 7.66 21.62
N VAL A 629 5.52 7.67 20.36
CA VAL A 629 6.26 7.03 19.29
C VAL A 629 6.21 7.92 18.06
N SER A 630 7.39 8.23 17.51
CA SER A 630 7.50 9.20 16.42
C SER A 630 8.61 8.84 15.45
N CYS A 631 8.44 9.26 14.22
CA CYS A 631 9.30 8.96 13.08
C CYS A 631 9.84 10.26 12.49
N PHE A 632 11.15 10.32 12.31
CA PHE A 632 11.90 11.44 11.76
C PHE A 632 12.71 11.00 10.55
N ASP A 633 12.94 11.93 9.62
CA ASP A 633 13.95 11.78 8.58
C ASP A 633 15.36 12.03 9.14
N THR A 634 16.38 11.73 8.33
CA THR A 634 17.79 11.92 8.74
C THR A 634 18.24 13.38 8.80
N ALA A 635 17.41 14.32 8.35
CA ALA A 635 17.61 15.76 8.40
C ALA A 635 16.92 16.43 9.61
N GLY A 636 16.15 15.66 10.40
CA GLY A 636 15.47 16.13 11.61
C GLY A 636 14.03 16.60 11.38
N GLY A 637 13.46 16.38 10.20
CA GLY A 637 12.05 16.60 9.92
C GLY A 637 11.18 15.46 10.46
N ILE A 638 10.06 15.78 11.09
CA ILE A 638 9.09 14.77 11.55
C ILE A 638 8.25 14.27 10.36
N HIS A 639 8.10 12.95 10.24
CA HIS A 639 7.13 12.33 9.36
C HIS A 639 5.79 12.15 10.05
N TRP A 640 5.82 11.56 11.24
CA TRP A 640 4.64 11.39 12.08
C TRP A 640 5.03 11.25 13.56
N GLY A 641 4.10 11.55 14.46
CA GLY A 641 4.22 11.34 15.89
C GLY A 641 2.86 10.96 16.47
N SER A 642 2.84 10.10 17.48
CA SER A 642 1.62 9.55 18.06
C SER A 642 1.74 9.30 19.55
N TYR A 643 0.62 9.41 20.25
CA TYR A 643 0.45 8.84 21.58
C TYR A 643 0.23 7.32 21.47
N PHE A 644 0.53 6.60 22.54
CA PHE A 644 0.16 5.20 22.75
C PHE A 644 -0.08 4.96 24.25
N GLY A 645 -1.22 4.34 24.58
CA GLY A 645 -1.62 4.11 25.97
C GLY A 645 -2.99 4.71 26.29
N THR A 646 -3.44 4.57 27.55
CA THR A 646 -4.75 5.08 27.98
C THR A 646 -4.78 5.80 29.32
N LEU A 647 -3.88 5.48 30.27
CA LEU A 647 -3.94 5.99 31.64
C LEU A 647 -2.61 6.57 32.12
N SER A 648 -1.60 5.71 32.21
CA SER A 648 -0.24 6.05 32.63
C SER A 648 0.68 5.01 32.04
N ASP A 649 1.24 5.36 30.89
CA ASP A 649 2.03 4.47 30.06
C ASP A 649 3.36 5.15 29.77
N GLU A 650 4.47 4.53 30.12
CA GLU A 650 5.80 5.10 29.96
C GLU A 650 6.63 4.25 29.01
N GLY A 651 7.12 4.85 27.92
CA GLY A 651 8.00 4.19 26.96
C GLY A 651 9.45 4.25 27.44
N THR A 652 10.09 3.09 27.62
CA THR A 652 11.44 2.99 28.19
C THR A 652 12.46 2.50 27.18
N ALA A 653 12.05 1.69 26.20
CA ALA A 653 12.95 1.10 25.22
C ALA A 653 12.29 0.99 23.85
N LEU A 654 13.07 1.16 22.79
CA LEU A 654 12.63 1.07 21.41
C LEU A 654 13.68 0.33 20.59
N SER A 655 13.24 -0.57 19.72
CA SER A 655 14.11 -1.16 18.71
C SER A 655 13.41 -1.24 17.36
N ALA A 656 14.20 -1.20 16.30
CA ALA A 656 13.73 -1.26 14.92
C ALA A 656 14.42 -2.41 14.21
N TYR A 657 13.65 -3.20 13.46
CA TYR A 657 14.14 -4.30 12.65
C TYR A 657 13.31 -4.39 11.36
N GLY A 658 13.96 -4.33 10.20
CA GLY A 658 13.28 -4.20 8.91
C GLY A 658 12.32 -2.99 8.89
N ASN A 659 11.06 -3.20 8.51
CA ASN A 659 10.00 -2.17 8.48
C ASN A 659 9.11 -2.19 9.74
N LYS A 660 9.68 -2.59 10.88
CA LYS A 660 8.97 -2.76 12.15
C LYS A 660 9.73 -2.08 13.26
N ILE A 661 8.97 -1.56 14.21
CA ILE A 661 9.49 -1.12 15.51
C ILE A 661 8.79 -1.87 16.62
N VAL A 662 9.53 -2.18 17.68
CA VAL A 662 9.00 -2.68 18.94
C VAL A 662 9.30 -1.65 20.01
N LEU A 663 8.25 -1.12 20.61
CA LEU A 663 8.31 -0.25 21.77
C LEU A 663 7.97 -1.08 23.01
N ALA A 664 8.70 -0.85 24.08
CA ALA A 664 8.46 -1.47 25.37
C ALA A 664 8.45 -0.42 26.48
N GLY A 665 7.82 -0.79 27.59
CA GLY A 665 7.65 0.12 28.69
C GLY A 665 6.93 -0.50 29.87
N LYS A 666 6.34 0.36 30.69
CA LYS A 666 5.50 -0.01 31.83
C LYS A 666 4.16 0.72 31.76
N THR A 667 3.13 0.11 32.31
CA THR A 667 1.76 0.59 32.18
C THR A 667 0.94 0.34 33.45
N LEU A 668 0.12 1.32 33.83
CA LEU A 668 -0.99 1.17 34.80
C LEU A 668 -2.34 0.98 34.08
N SER A 669 -2.35 0.95 32.75
CA SER A 669 -3.57 0.87 31.94
C SER A 669 -4.15 -0.54 31.99
N SER A 670 -5.36 -0.69 32.54
CA SER A 670 -6.04 -1.99 32.57
C SER A 670 -6.71 -2.40 31.25
N THR A 671 -6.79 -1.48 30.28
CA THR A 671 -7.34 -1.71 28.93
C THR A 671 -6.54 -0.94 27.87
N GLY A 672 -6.78 -1.21 26.59
CA GLY A 672 -6.23 -0.42 25.48
C GLY A 672 -4.81 -0.75 25.05
N ILE A 673 -4.09 -1.61 25.79
CA ILE A 673 -2.75 -2.09 25.39
C ILE A 673 -2.85 -3.46 24.72
N GLY A 674 -3.39 -4.48 25.38
CA GLY A 674 -3.35 -5.86 24.88
C GLY A 674 -4.23 -6.12 23.64
N THR A 675 -3.64 -6.68 22.59
CA THR A 675 -4.38 -7.18 21.40
C THR A 675 -4.86 -8.62 21.59
N PRO A 676 -5.97 -9.03 20.94
CA PRO A 676 -6.42 -10.42 20.98
C PRO A 676 -5.33 -11.39 20.50
N GLY A 677 -4.97 -12.37 21.33
CA GLY A 677 -3.91 -13.34 21.01
C GLY A 677 -2.51 -12.92 21.46
N GLY A 678 -2.32 -11.72 22.02
CA GLY A 678 -1.09 -11.34 22.70
C GLY A 678 -0.81 -12.24 23.90
N HIS A 679 0.47 -12.31 24.32
CA HIS A 679 0.95 -13.13 25.43
C HIS A 679 0.10 -12.95 26.70
N GLN A 680 -0.28 -11.71 27.00
CA GLN A 680 -1.14 -11.31 28.09
C GLN A 680 -2.02 -10.13 27.62
N THR A 681 -3.34 -10.26 27.75
CA THR A 681 -4.31 -9.31 27.18
C THR A 681 -4.90 -8.32 28.18
N MET A 682 -4.61 -8.50 29.48
CA MET A 682 -5.05 -7.61 30.57
C MET A 682 -3.90 -7.46 31.56
N ILE A 683 -3.84 -6.32 32.24
CA ILE A 683 -2.89 -6.11 33.34
C ILE A 683 -3.10 -7.19 34.43
N GLY A 684 -2.01 -7.72 34.95
CA GLY A 684 -2.01 -8.77 35.97
C GLY A 684 -1.88 -8.23 37.40
N GLY A 685 -1.14 -7.13 37.58
CA GLY A 685 -0.84 -6.52 38.87
C GLY A 685 -1.14 -5.03 38.94
N ASP A 686 -0.44 -4.34 39.83
CA ASP A 686 -0.56 -2.88 40.01
C ASP A 686 0.09 -2.10 38.84
N GLN A 687 1.15 -2.66 38.25
CA GLN A 687 1.86 -2.14 37.10
C GLN A 687 2.48 -3.31 36.34
N ASP A 688 2.24 -3.40 35.04
CA ASP A 688 2.88 -4.41 34.19
C ASP A 688 3.85 -3.78 33.20
N GLY A 689 4.78 -4.58 32.70
CA GLY A 689 5.45 -4.28 31.44
C GLY A 689 4.47 -4.31 30.27
N PHE A 690 4.78 -3.61 29.19
CA PHE A 690 4.08 -3.80 27.93
C PHE A 690 5.03 -3.84 26.74
N LEU A 691 4.56 -4.46 25.67
CA LEU A 691 5.19 -4.51 24.36
C LEU A 691 4.18 -4.13 23.30
N VAL A 692 4.60 -3.32 22.33
CA VAL A 692 3.84 -3.04 21.12
C VAL A 692 4.76 -3.10 19.92
N GLN A 693 4.35 -3.88 18.92
CA GLN A 693 4.99 -3.87 17.63
C GLN A 693 4.16 -3.07 16.64
N ILE A 694 4.83 -2.20 15.92
CA ILE A 694 4.23 -1.30 14.96
C ILE A 694 4.90 -1.53 13.61
N ASN A 695 4.10 -1.75 12.57
CA ASN A 695 4.62 -1.76 11.20
C ASN A 695 4.83 -0.32 10.76
N THR A 696 6.08 0.07 10.58
CA THR A 696 6.43 1.44 10.17
C THR A 696 6.30 1.65 8.67
N CYS A 697 6.24 0.55 7.93
CA CYS A 697 5.84 0.58 6.54
C CYS A 697 5.14 -0.69 6.11
N ILE A 698 4.06 -0.54 5.34
CA ILE A 698 3.33 -1.64 4.73
C ILE A 698 3.92 -1.85 3.33
N THR A 699 4.31 -3.08 3.00
CA THR A 699 4.71 -3.41 1.62
C THR A 699 3.57 -3.05 0.67
N PRO A 700 3.83 -2.40 -0.49
CA PRO A 700 2.78 -2.10 -1.46
C PRO A 700 1.98 -3.37 -1.77
N ALA A 701 0.65 -3.24 -1.79
CA ALA A 701 -0.19 -4.39 -2.08
C ALA A 701 0.22 -5.03 -3.42
N ALA A 702 0.23 -6.36 -3.45
CA ALA A 702 0.56 -7.11 -4.64
C ALA A 702 -0.31 -6.67 -5.83
N ILE A 703 0.23 -6.75 -7.04
CA ILE A 703 -0.54 -6.51 -8.26
C ILE A 703 -1.44 -7.71 -8.47
N ASP A 704 -2.75 -7.53 -8.30
CA ASP A 704 -3.75 -8.59 -8.52
C ASP A 704 -3.84 -8.92 -10.02
N THR A 705 -3.94 -7.88 -10.85
CA THR A 705 -4.07 -8.07 -12.30
C THR A 705 -3.53 -6.87 -13.06
N VAL A 706 -2.94 -7.14 -14.23
CA VAL A 706 -2.60 -6.11 -15.22
C VAL A 706 -3.60 -6.18 -16.38
N ARG A 707 -4.32 -5.10 -16.68
CA ARG A 707 -5.25 -5.01 -17.82
C ARG A 707 -4.59 -4.35 -19.04
N GLY A 708 -5.10 -4.61 -20.24
CA GLY A 708 -4.62 -4.04 -21.50
C GLY A 708 -4.38 -5.10 -22.59
N SER A 709 -4.28 -4.68 -23.85
CA SER A 709 -4.07 -5.64 -24.95
C SER A 709 -2.68 -6.26 -24.87
N ARG A 710 -2.61 -7.57 -25.13
CA ARG A 710 -1.34 -8.32 -25.23
C ARG A 710 -0.85 -8.50 -26.66
N ASN A 711 -1.70 -8.18 -27.63
CA ASN A 711 -1.39 -8.25 -29.05
C ASN A 711 -1.49 -6.83 -29.61
N ILE A 712 -0.36 -6.25 -30.00
CA ILE A 712 -0.25 -4.88 -30.49
C ILE A 712 0.58 -4.87 -31.78
N CYS A 713 0.31 -3.93 -32.68
CA CYS A 713 1.09 -3.77 -33.89
C CYS A 713 2.40 -3.02 -33.61
N ALA A 714 3.48 -3.36 -34.31
CA ALA A 714 4.75 -2.65 -34.17
C ALA A 714 4.57 -1.15 -34.45
N GLY A 715 5.07 -0.28 -33.57
CA GLY A 715 4.94 1.18 -33.67
C GLY A 715 3.64 1.77 -33.09
N ASP A 716 2.67 0.95 -32.72
CA ASP A 716 1.44 1.41 -32.05
C ASP A 716 1.67 1.67 -30.55
N THR A 717 0.70 2.34 -29.93
CA THR A 717 0.70 2.62 -28.50
C THR A 717 0.18 1.43 -27.70
N LEU A 718 1.02 0.91 -26.80
CA LEU A 718 0.61 -0.01 -25.74
C LEU A 718 0.09 0.78 -24.53
N ILE A 719 -1.08 0.36 -24.03
CA ILE A 719 -1.64 0.83 -22.77
C ILE A 719 -1.85 -0.38 -21.86
N LEU A 720 -1.10 -0.44 -20.74
CA LEU A 720 -1.27 -1.43 -19.69
C LEU A 720 -1.63 -0.74 -18.39
N ARG A 721 -2.56 -1.29 -17.60
CA ARG A 721 -2.92 -0.77 -16.28
C ARG A 721 -2.76 -1.83 -15.22
N ALA A 722 -1.90 -1.59 -14.23
CA ALA A 722 -1.74 -2.43 -13.06
C ALA A 722 -2.84 -2.11 -12.03
N LEU A 723 -3.49 -3.15 -11.51
CA LEU A 723 -4.53 -3.04 -10.48
C LEU A 723 -4.03 -3.73 -9.19
N PRO A 724 -4.06 -3.02 -8.05
CA PRO A 724 -3.58 -3.56 -6.77
C PRO A 724 -4.61 -4.49 -6.14
N ALA A 725 -4.14 -5.47 -5.35
CA ALA A 725 -4.96 -6.33 -4.51
C ALA A 725 -5.60 -5.60 -3.31
N GLY A 726 -5.15 -4.37 -3.00
CA GLY A 726 -5.74 -3.48 -2.00
C GLY A 726 -5.06 -2.11 -1.93
N GLY A 727 -5.82 -1.02 -2.06
CA GLY A 727 -5.33 0.37 -1.86
C GLY A 727 -4.54 0.99 -3.02
N SER A 728 -4.20 2.28 -2.90
CA SER A 728 -3.41 3.02 -3.90
C SER A 728 -1.90 2.87 -3.68
N GLY A 729 -1.12 2.70 -4.75
CA GLY A 729 0.35 2.66 -4.72
C GLY A 729 0.96 3.28 -5.98
N ASN A 730 2.25 3.62 -5.95
CA ASN A 730 3.01 3.98 -7.14
C ASN A 730 3.49 2.70 -7.84
N TYR A 731 3.83 2.77 -9.12
CA TYR A 731 4.27 1.59 -9.89
C TYR A 731 5.51 1.93 -10.71
N LEU A 732 6.44 1.00 -10.75
CA LEU A 732 7.59 1.05 -11.63
C LEU A 732 7.39 0.07 -12.78
N TRP A 733 7.49 0.58 -14.01
CA TRP A 733 7.41 -0.20 -15.25
C TRP A 733 8.79 -0.33 -15.88
N ILE A 734 9.13 -1.55 -16.30
CA ILE A 734 10.40 -1.88 -16.96
C ILE A 734 10.09 -2.35 -18.38
N LEU A 735 10.62 -1.65 -19.37
CA LEU A 735 10.37 -1.90 -20.79
C LEU A 735 11.50 -2.69 -21.47
N PRO A 736 11.19 -3.49 -22.50
CA PRO A 736 12.19 -4.09 -23.39
C PRO A 736 13.04 -3.06 -24.12
N ALA A 737 14.24 -3.46 -24.54
CA ALA A 737 15.09 -2.64 -25.39
C ALA A 737 14.39 -2.29 -26.73
N GLY A 738 14.49 -1.02 -27.14
CA GLY A 738 13.89 -0.52 -28.38
C GLY A 738 12.42 -0.09 -28.27
N TRP A 739 11.84 -0.12 -27.06
CA TRP A 739 10.52 0.42 -26.75
C TRP A 739 10.67 1.77 -26.04
N THR A 740 9.68 2.66 -26.19
CA THR A 740 9.77 4.03 -25.65
C THR A 740 8.60 4.31 -24.73
N GLN A 741 8.88 4.64 -23.46
CA GLN A 741 7.85 5.06 -22.51
C GLN A 741 7.40 6.50 -22.80
N ILE A 742 6.09 6.73 -22.76
CA ILE A 742 5.48 8.07 -22.88
C ILE A 742 5.05 8.58 -21.49
N SER A 743 4.38 7.75 -20.69
CA SER A 743 4.01 8.06 -19.31
C SER A 743 3.85 6.80 -18.46
N SER A 744 3.95 6.94 -17.14
CA SER A 744 3.80 5.84 -16.20
C SER A 744 3.23 6.29 -14.85
N GLY A 745 2.23 5.55 -14.38
CA GLY A 745 1.69 5.54 -13.02
C GLY A 745 1.09 4.15 -12.77
N ASP A 746 -0.14 4.07 -12.27
CA ASP A 746 -0.91 2.80 -12.34
C ASP A 746 -1.12 2.32 -13.79
N THR A 747 -1.00 3.23 -14.75
CA THR A 747 -1.12 2.99 -16.18
C THR A 747 0.19 3.31 -16.89
N LEU A 748 0.71 2.33 -17.65
CA LEU A 748 1.79 2.49 -18.61
C LEU A 748 1.24 2.89 -19.97
N ILE A 749 1.84 3.91 -20.57
CA ILE A 749 1.68 4.24 -21.99
C ILE A 749 3.05 4.20 -22.65
N ALA A 750 3.23 3.33 -23.64
CA ALA A 750 4.50 3.12 -24.34
C ALA A 750 4.32 2.89 -25.85
N ILE A 751 5.31 3.27 -26.65
CA ILE A 751 5.41 2.92 -28.08
C ILE A 751 6.08 1.56 -28.20
N VAL A 752 5.41 0.65 -28.91
CA VAL A 752 5.84 -0.75 -29.07
C VAL A 752 6.95 -0.85 -30.12
N GLY A 753 8.04 -1.55 -29.77
CA GLY A 753 9.14 -1.86 -30.68
C GLY A 753 8.74 -2.87 -31.77
N THR A 754 9.71 -3.43 -32.49
CA THR A 754 9.45 -4.32 -33.65
C THR A 754 9.33 -5.80 -33.31
N SER A 755 9.66 -6.20 -32.07
CA SER A 755 9.74 -7.61 -31.65
C SER A 755 8.92 -7.85 -30.38
N SER A 756 8.29 -9.04 -30.31
CA SER A 756 7.62 -9.52 -29.10
C SER A 756 8.58 -9.60 -27.92
N ALA A 757 8.15 -9.10 -26.77
CA ALA A 757 8.96 -9.05 -25.56
C ALA A 757 8.05 -8.89 -24.33
N ALA A 758 8.62 -9.05 -23.14
CA ALA A 758 7.87 -8.91 -21.90
C ALA A 758 8.10 -7.53 -21.25
N VAL A 759 7.01 -6.93 -20.78
CA VAL A 759 7.03 -5.72 -19.94
C VAL A 759 6.88 -6.16 -18.49
N THR A 760 7.66 -5.61 -17.57
CA THR A 760 7.55 -5.93 -16.14
C THR A 760 7.02 -4.73 -15.36
N VAL A 761 6.21 -4.99 -14.34
CA VAL A 761 5.69 -3.98 -13.42
C VAL A 761 5.81 -4.46 -11.98
N LEU A 762 6.08 -3.54 -11.07
CA LEU A 762 6.04 -3.78 -9.63
C LEU A 762 5.41 -2.59 -8.91
N PRO A 763 4.64 -2.83 -7.84
CA PRO A 763 4.15 -1.75 -7.01
C PRO A 763 5.30 -1.26 -6.13
N VAL A 764 5.41 0.04 -5.95
CA VAL A 764 6.46 0.70 -5.17
C VAL A 764 5.83 1.74 -4.24
N ASN A 765 6.36 1.87 -3.04
CA ASN A 765 6.11 3.01 -2.16
C ASN A 765 7.44 3.57 -1.67
N GLU A 766 7.36 4.54 -0.76
CA GLU A 766 8.51 5.21 -0.17
C GLU A 766 9.45 4.28 0.64
N CYS A 767 9.07 3.03 0.92
CA CYS A 767 9.87 2.12 1.75
C CYS A 767 10.33 0.86 1.02
N SER A 768 9.55 0.32 0.08
CA SER A 768 9.85 -0.96 -0.55
C SER A 768 9.22 -1.14 -1.94
N ALA A 769 9.76 -2.12 -2.67
CA ALA A 769 9.16 -2.69 -3.86
C ALA A 769 8.37 -3.96 -3.49
N GLY A 770 7.16 -4.11 -4.02
CA GLY A 770 6.42 -5.36 -3.95
C GLY A 770 6.78 -6.33 -5.08
N ASP A 771 6.05 -7.43 -5.15
CA ASP A 771 6.30 -8.50 -6.13
C ASP A 771 6.18 -8.02 -7.58
N THR A 772 7.08 -8.51 -8.44
CA THR A 772 7.10 -8.17 -9.86
C THR A 772 6.10 -9.02 -10.64
N VAL A 773 5.33 -8.39 -11.53
CA VAL A 773 4.49 -9.06 -12.54
C VAL A 773 5.10 -8.84 -13.91
N THR A 774 5.33 -9.93 -14.64
CA THR A 774 5.87 -9.90 -16.01
C THR A 774 4.77 -10.21 -17.02
N ILE A 775 4.54 -9.29 -17.95
CA ILE A 775 3.50 -9.34 -18.97
C ILE A 775 4.13 -9.63 -20.34
N PRO A 776 3.93 -10.81 -20.93
CA PRO A 776 4.35 -11.06 -22.31
C PRO A 776 3.48 -10.24 -23.28
N ILE A 777 4.12 -9.50 -24.18
CA ILE A 777 3.46 -8.77 -25.27
C ILE A 777 3.88 -9.36 -26.61
N THR A 778 2.87 -9.76 -27.39
CA THR A 778 3.03 -10.22 -28.76
C THR A 778 2.95 -9.02 -29.70
N VAL A 779 4.03 -8.78 -30.43
CA VAL A 779 4.09 -7.71 -31.44
C VAL A 779 3.82 -8.31 -32.81
N THR A 780 2.82 -7.78 -33.50
CA THR A 780 2.56 -8.13 -34.90
C THR A 780 3.16 -7.06 -35.81
N PRO A 781 4.09 -7.42 -36.72
CA PRO A 781 4.63 -6.46 -37.68
C PRO A 781 3.54 -5.87 -38.58
N ALA A 782 3.66 -4.59 -38.92
CA ALA A 782 2.81 -3.97 -39.94
C ALA A 782 3.05 -4.65 -41.31
N PRO A 783 1.99 -4.88 -42.11
CA PRO A 783 2.16 -5.40 -43.46
C PRO A 783 2.93 -4.41 -44.35
N PHE A 784 3.70 -4.92 -45.30
CA PHE A 784 4.43 -4.09 -46.26
C PHE A 784 3.90 -4.33 -47.68
N PRO A 785 2.83 -3.62 -48.10
CA PRO A 785 2.25 -3.79 -49.43
C PRO A 785 3.16 -3.20 -50.52
N VAL A 786 3.25 -3.89 -51.65
CA VAL A 786 3.96 -3.43 -52.84
C VAL A 786 2.96 -3.27 -53.98
N ILE A 787 3.01 -2.12 -54.66
CA ILE A 787 2.17 -1.83 -55.82
C ILE A 787 2.92 -2.23 -57.09
N SER A 788 2.27 -3.03 -57.93
CA SER A 788 2.62 -3.25 -59.34
C SER A 788 1.75 -2.39 -60.24
N ARG A 789 2.29 -1.95 -61.37
CA ARG A 789 1.59 -1.07 -62.33
C ARG A 789 1.62 -1.68 -63.73
N ASN A 790 0.44 -1.77 -64.36
CA ASN A 790 0.28 -2.15 -65.77
C ASN A 790 -0.66 -1.15 -66.47
N GLY A 791 -0.09 -0.21 -67.22
CA GLY A 791 -0.82 0.93 -67.77
C GLY A 791 -1.45 1.77 -66.67
N ASN A 792 -2.79 1.82 -66.66
CA ASN A 792 -3.58 2.61 -65.70
C ASN A 792 -4.07 1.76 -64.52
N ILE A 793 -3.74 0.46 -64.48
CA ILE A 793 -4.15 -0.44 -63.41
C ILE A 793 -3.00 -0.57 -62.41
N LEU A 794 -3.28 -0.21 -61.16
CA LEU A 794 -2.43 -0.42 -60.01
C LEU A 794 -2.94 -1.64 -59.25
N ALA A 795 -2.06 -2.55 -58.85
CA ALA A 795 -2.43 -3.76 -58.14
C ALA A 795 -1.43 -4.07 -57.03
N THR A 796 -1.91 -4.49 -55.87
CA THR A 796 -1.05 -5.07 -54.84
C THR A 796 -0.46 -6.41 -55.31
N THR A 797 0.82 -6.65 -55.06
CA THR A 797 1.46 -7.95 -55.41
C THR A 797 1.14 -9.08 -54.44
N GLN A 798 0.50 -8.74 -53.32
CA GLN A 798 0.14 -9.62 -52.22
C GLN A 798 -1.32 -9.38 -51.86
N ALA A 799 -2.02 -10.43 -51.41
CA ALA A 799 -3.40 -10.31 -50.97
C ALA A 799 -3.48 -9.94 -49.48
N PHE A 800 -4.29 -8.93 -49.17
CA PHE A 800 -4.62 -8.46 -47.84
C PHE A 800 -6.14 -8.49 -47.60
N PRO A 801 -6.58 -8.61 -46.33
CA PRO A 801 -8.00 -8.54 -45.95
C PRO A 801 -8.72 -7.23 -46.32
N SER A 802 -8.02 -6.09 -46.30
CA SER A 802 -8.60 -4.79 -46.66
C SER A 802 -7.60 -3.91 -47.41
N TYR A 803 -8.14 -2.96 -48.17
CA TYR A 803 -7.38 -1.99 -48.96
C TYR A 803 -8.03 -0.62 -48.85
N GLN A 804 -7.21 0.42 -48.88
CA GLN A 804 -7.64 1.79 -49.11
C GLN A 804 -6.59 2.46 -49.98
N TRP A 805 -6.93 2.76 -51.23
CA TRP A 805 -6.04 3.51 -52.12
C TRP A 805 -6.09 5.00 -51.81
N ASN A 806 -4.93 5.65 -51.88
CA ASN A 806 -4.78 7.08 -51.65
C ASN A 806 -4.13 7.73 -52.86
N LEU A 807 -4.59 8.92 -53.24
CA LEU A 807 -4.03 9.78 -54.26
C LEU A 807 -3.45 11.02 -53.60
N ASN A 808 -2.16 11.28 -53.78
CA ASN A 808 -1.42 12.39 -53.18
C ASN A 808 -1.62 12.49 -51.65
N GLY A 809 -1.68 11.34 -50.99
CA GLY A 809 -1.91 11.24 -49.53
C GLY A 809 -3.38 11.31 -49.09
N MET A 810 -4.32 11.55 -50.00
CA MET A 810 -5.76 11.61 -49.70
C MET A 810 -6.46 10.31 -50.07
N ALA A 811 -7.32 9.79 -49.19
CA ALA A 811 -8.08 8.57 -49.44
C ALA A 811 -9.04 8.72 -50.64
N ILE A 812 -9.00 7.76 -51.55
CA ILE A 812 -9.91 7.69 -52.69
C ILE A 812 -11.20 6.98 -52.24
N PRO A 813 -12.37 7.65 -52.23
CA PRO A 813 -13.60 7.05 -51.73
C PRO A 813 -13.98 5.78 -52.47
N GLY A 814 -14.27 4.71 -51.74
CA GLY A 814 -14.72 3.42 -52.29
C GLY A 814 -13.63 2.57 -52.94
N ALA A 815 -12.37 3.02 -52.96
CA ALA A 815 -11.25 2.27 -53.51
C ALA A 815 -10.74 1.20 -52.52
N ALA A 816 -11.56 0.17 -52.30
CA ALA A 816 -11.34 -0.87 -51.30
C ALA A 816 -10.90 -2.24 -51.88
N ASN A 817 -10.55 -2.27 -53.17
CA ASN A 817 -10.17 -3.50 -53.88
C ASN A 817 -8.65 -3.67 -53.97
N PRO A 818 -8.14 -4.91 -54.16
CA PRO A 818 -6.71 -5.18 -54.38
C PRO A 818 -6.11 -4.47 -55.60
N THR A 819 -6.97 -4.01 -56.51
CA THR A 819 -6.63 -3.26 -57.72
C THR A 819 -7.35 -1.92 -57.76
N HIS A 820 -6.70 -0.88 -58.29
CA HIS A 820 -7.27 0.44 -58.56
C HIS A 820 -6.95 0.90 -59.98
N ILE A 821 -7.94 1.48 -60.66
CA ILE A 821 -7.75 2.08 -61.99
C ILE A 821 -7.48 3.57 -61.79
N ALA A 822 -6.25 4.00 -62.05
CA ALA A 822 -5.87 5.41 -62.00
C ALA A 822 -6.60 6.17 -63.12
N ALA A 823 -7.45 7.12 -62.71
CA ALA A 823 -8.23 7.98 -63.60
C ALA A 823 -7.60 9.36 -63.83
N VAL A 824 -6.65 9.75 -62.97
CA VAL A 824 -5.91 11.03 -63.05
C VAL A 824 -4.44 10.79 -62.72
N ASN A 825 -3.57 11.67 -63.22
CA ASN A 825 -2.15 11.61 -62.90
C ASN A 825 -1.92 11.99 -61.43
N GLY A 826 -1.00 11.30 -60.76
CA GLY A 826 -0.62 11.60 -59.38
C GLY A 826 0.14 10.47 -58.68
N SER A 827 0.38 10.66 -57.39
CA SER A 827 1.10 9.74 -56.51
C SER A 827 0.13 8.81 -55.79
N TYR A 828 0.20 7.52 -56.08
CA TYR A 828 -0.70 6.53 -55.50
C TYR A 828 0.01 5.70 -54.42
N THR A 829 -0.63 5.57 -53.27
CA THR A 829 -0.27 4.59 -52.23
C THR A 829 -1.47 3.72 -51.91
N VAL A 830 -1.23 2.57 -51.29
CA VAL A 830 -2.30 1.73 -50.74
C VAL A 830 -2.00 1.45 -49.28
N THR A 831 -2.98 1.74 -48.43
CA THR A 831 -3.01 1.28 -47.04
C THR A 831 -3.70 -0.06 -47.01
N VAL A 832 -3.06 -1.08 -46.43
CA VAL A 832 -3.65 -2.42 -46.26
C VAL A 832 -3.68 -2.80 -44.79
N THR A 833 -4.66 -3.58 -44.38
CA THR A 833 -4.73 -4.15 -43.03
C THR A 833 -4.56 -5.66 -43.11
N ASN A 834 -3.66 -6.22 -42.32
CA ASN A 834 -3.46 -7.67 -42.25
C ASN A 834 -4.58 -8.36 -41.44
N ALA A 835 -4.56 -9.70 -41.37
CA ALA A 835 -5.58 -10.49 -40.67
C ALA A 835 -5.63 -10.20 -39.15
N SER A 836 -4.55 -9.66 -38.58
CA SER A 836 -4.45 -9.27 -37.17
C SER A 836 -4.86 -7.82 -36.91
N GLY A 837 -5.31 -7.07 -37.93
CA GLY A 837 -5.74 -5.69 -37.77
C GLY A 837 -4.63 -4.63 -37.90
N CYS A 838 -3.39 -5.00 -38.19
CA CYS A 838 -2.29 -4.05 -38.34
C CYS A 838 -2.29 -3.41 -39.73
N ALA A 839 -2.20 -2.08 -39.77
CA ALA A 839 -2.17 -1.30 -41.00
C ALA A 839 -0.74 -1.05 -41.48
N GLY A 840 -0.54 -1.06 -42.78
CA GLY A 840 0.72 -0.67 -43.41
C GLY A 840 0.49 0.01 -44.75
N ILE A 841 1.37 0.96 -45.10
CA ILE A 841 1.25 1.80 -46.29
C ILE A 841 2.36 1.43 -47.27
N SER A 842 2.01 1.29 -48.55
CA SER A 842 2.99 1.01 -49.60
C SER A 842 3.90 2.21 -49.87
N PRO A 843 5.08 1.98 -50.45
CA PRO A 843 5.77 3.02 -51.20
C PRO A 843 4.84 3.63 -52.28
N ALA A 844 5.06 4.90 -52.62
CA ALA A 844 4.28 5.59 -53.63
C ALA A 844 4.63 5.16 -55.06
N VAL A 845 3.62 5.00 -55.91
CA VAL A 845 3.76 4.77 -57.36
C VAL A 845 3.19 5.97 -58.12
N ILE A 846 3.98 6.54 -59.03
CA ILE A 846 3.60 7.72 -59.82
C ILE A 846 2.92 7.31 -61.13
N VAL A 847 1.78 7.93 -61.44
CA VAL A 847 1.05 7.83 -62.72
C VAL A 847 1.04 9.21 -63.39
N SER A 848 1.47 9.32 -64.65
CA SER A 848 1.71 10.63 -65.31
C SER A 848 1.32 10.69 -66.80
N ASP A 849 0.67 9.66 -67.32
CA ASP A 849 0.52 9.34 -68.75
C ASP A 849 -0.93 9.01 -69.15
N LEU A 850 -1.93 9.47 -68.40
CA LEU A 850 -3.36 9.33 -68.74
C LEU A 850 -3.83 10.44 -69.70
N THR A 851 -4.36 10.10 -70.89
CA THR A 851 -4.91 11.04 -71.88
C THR A 851 -6.42 10.81 -72.14
N ALA A 852 -7.27 11.83 -71.99
CA ALA A 852 -8.73 11.78 -72.22
C ALA A 852 -9.16 12.15 -73.67
N LEU A 853 -10.37 11.73 -74.08
CA LEU A 853 -11.01 12.07 -75.37
C LEU A 853 -11.31 13.58 -75.49
N HIS A 854 -10.82 14.24 -76.54
CA HIS A 854 -11.17 15.63 -76.88
C HIS A 854 -12.43 15.75 -77.75
N ASP A 855 -13.11 16.90 -77.67
CA ASP A 855 -14.13 17.32 -78.63
C ASP A 855 -13.57 17.40 -80.06
N PRO A 856 -14.40 17.21 -81.12
CA PRO A 856 -13.96 17.33 -82.50
C PRO A 856 -13.26 18.68 -82.73
N LYS A 857 -12.11 18.66 -83.42
CA LYS A 857 -11.33 19.87 -83.75
C LYS A 857 -12.21 20.87 -84.52
N GLU A 858 -12.30 22.12 -84.04
CA GLU A 858 -13.04 23.18 -84.72
C GLU A 858 -12.62 23.30 -86.20
N GLY A 859 -13.61 23.31 -87.10
CA GLY A 859 -13.41 23.46 -88.55
C GLY A 859 -13.27 22.15 -89.35
N ILE A 860 -13.22 20.97 -88.69
CA ILE A 860 -13.13 19.66 -89.37
C ILE A 860 -14.33 18.78 -88.98
N THR A 861 -15.51 19.11 -89.53
CA THR A 861 -16.77 18.43 -89.21
C THR A 861 -17.10 17.34 -90.22
N LEU A 862 -17.45 16.15 -89.72
CA LEU A 862 -17.99 15.06 -90.52
C LEU A 862 -19.52 15.03 -90.41
N PRO A 863 -20.27 15.49 -91.43
CA PRO A 863 -21.72 15.46 -91.36
C PRO A 863 -22.22 14.02 -91.50
N ILE A 864 -22.99 13.59 -90.51
CA ILE A 864 -23.60 12.26 -90.44
C ILE A 864 -25.10 12.38 -90.18
N TYR A 865 -25.90 11.51 -90.81
CA TYR A 865 -27.36 11.51 -90.66
C TYR A 865 -27.96 10.12 -90.85
N PRO A 866 -29.00 9.72 -90.08
CA PRO A 866 -29.47 10.41 -88.88
C PRO A 866 -28.43 10.34 -87.76
N ASN A 867 -28.44 11.32 -86.86
CA ASN A 867 -27.65 11.29 -85.63
C ASN A 867 -28.45 12.05 -84.56
N PRO A 868 -29.07 11.35 -83.57
CA PRO A 868 -28.86 9.95 -83.21
C PRO A 868 -29.28 8.92 -84.28
N ALA A 869 -28.66 7.74 -84.29
CA ALA A 869 -28.94 6.63 -85.21
C ALA A 869 -29.16 5.32 -84.45
N ASP A 870 -30.05 4.48 -84.98
CA ASP A 870 -30.21 3.10 -84.53
C ASP A 870 -29.29 2.17 -85.34
N LYS A 871 -29.67 1.72 -86.54
CA LYS A 871 -28.91 0.65 -87.23
C LYS A 871 -27.85 1.14 -88.20
N ILE A 872 -28.12 2.25 -88.87
CA ILE A 872 -27.27 2.74 -89.97
C ILE A 872 -27.16 4.26 -89.85
N VAL A 873 -25.95 4.76 -90.09
CA VAL A 873 -25.70 6.19 -90.30
C VAL A 873 -25.11 6.43 -91.68
N TYR A 874 -25.53 7.50 -92.34
CA TYR A 874 -25.06 7.91 -93.65
C TYR A 874 -24.10 9.09 -93.53
N LEU A 875 -23.06 9.07 -94.35
CA LEU A 875 -22.09 10.15 -94.47
C LEU A 875 -21.73 10.36 -95.94
N LYS A 876 -21.27 11.56 -96.29
CA LYS A 876 -20.78 11.85 -97.65
C LYS A 876 -19.37 12.41 -97.56
N LEU A 877 -18.44 11.77 -98.27
CA LEU A 877 -17.04 12.17 -98.28
C LEU A 877 -16.62 12.64 -99.68
N PRO A 878 -15.80 13.69 -99.79
CA PRO A 878 -15.31 14.17 -101.08
C PRO A 878 -14.24 13.27 -101.70
N TYR A 879 -13.54 12.46 -100.88
CA TYR A 879 -12.45 11.56 -101.28
C TYR A 879 -12.58 10.21 -100.56
N LYS A 880 -11.75 9.23 -100.95
CA LYS A 880 -11.59 7.98 -100.20
C LYS A 880 -11.04 8.29 -98.80
N ALA A 881 -11.51 7.57 -97.79
CA ALA A 881 -11.06 7.76 -96.41
C ALA A 881 -11.07 6.45 -95.61
N GLU A 882 -10.27 6.40 -94.55
CA GLU A 882 -10.43 5.42 -93.47
C GLU A 882 -11.28 6.06 -92.35
N LEU A 883 -12.40 5.42 -92.01
CA LEU A 883 -13.20 5.74 -90.83
C LEU A 883 -12.69 4.96 -89.63
N GLN A 884 -12.50 5.64 -88.51
CA GLN A 884 -12.08 5.10 -87.22
C GLN A 884 -13.11 5.44 -86.15
N ILE A 885 -13.65 4.44 -85.45
CA ILE A 885 -14.67 4.62 -84.40
C ILE A 885 -14.05 4.32 -83.04
N TYR A 886 -14.24 5.24 -82.09
CA TYR A 886 -13.74 5.14 -80.73
C TYR A 886 -14.88 5.06 -79.71
N ASP A 887 -14.71 4.24 -78.67
CA ASP A 887 -15.63 4.19 -77.53
C ASP A 887 -15.45 5.40 -76.60
N LYS A 888 -16.33 5.54 -75.60
CA LYS A 888 -16.28 6.62 -74.60
C LYS A 888 -15.01 6.64 -73.71
N LEU A 889 -14.17 5.61 -73.78
CA LEU A 889 -12.92 5.48 -73.04
C LEU A 889 -11.69 5.76 -73.93
N GLY A 890 -11.91 6.15 -75.20
CA GLY A 890 -10.87 6.52 -76.15
C GLY A 890 -10.24 5.32 -76.85
N ARG A 891 -10.82 4.12 -76.73
CA ARG A 891 -10.32 2.90 -77.38
C ARG A 891 -10.88 2.83 -78.80
N LEU A 892 -10.01 2.56 -79.77
CA LEU A 892 -10.41 2.29 -81.14
C LEU A 892 -11.13 0.93 -81.20
N ILE A 893 -12.39 0.92 -81.62
CA ILE A 893 -13.23 -0.28 -81.63
C ILE A 893 -13.61 -0.74 -83.04
N HIS A 894 -13.51 0.13 -84.05
CA HIS A 894 -13.81 -0.24 -85.43
C HIS A 894 -13.04 0.60 -86.45
N LYS A 895 -12.69 -0.01 -87.59
CA LYS A 895 -12.06 0.64 -88.74
C LYS A 895 -12.71 0.18 -90.05
N GLN A 896 -12.95 1.13 -90.96
CA GLN A 896 -13.49 0.82 -92.28
C GLN A 896 -12.96 1.77 -93.35
N HIS A 897 -12.48 1.22 -94.46
CA HIS A 897 -12.14 2.02 -95.65
C HIS A 897 -13.40 2.27 -96.49
N VAL A 898 -13.61 3.52 -96.89
CA VAL A 898 -14.79 3.94 -97.65
C VAL A 898 -14.40 4.73 -98.90
N ALA A 899 -15.21 4.58 -99.96
CA ALA A 899 -15.00 5.31 -101.21
C ALA A 899 -15.50 6.76 -101.13
N ALA A 900 -15.09 7.60 -102.08
CA ALA A 900 -15.67 8.94 -102.25
C ALA A 900 -17.17 8.85 -102.60
N GLY A 901 -17.96 9.84 -102.19
CA GLY A 901 -19.41 9.88 -102.40
C GLY A 901 -20.22 9.53 -101.16
N ALA A 902 -21.49 9.19 -101.35
CA ALA A 902 -22.40 8.82 -100.26
C ALA A 902 -22.10 7.40 -99.77
N GLN A 903 -21.94 7.24 -98.46
CA GLN A 903 -21.57 6.00 -97.79
C GLN A 903 -22.51 5.75 -96.60
N SER A 904 -22.69 4.48 -96.25
CA SER A 904 -23.44 4.05 -95.08
C SER A 904 -22.55 3.23 -94.17
N LEU A 905 -22.66 3.47 -92.86
CA LEU A 905 -21.97 2.74 -91.81
C LEU A 905 -23.00 1.94 -90.99
N ASN A 906 -22.81 0.63 -90.89
CA ASN A 906 -23.64 -0.25 -90.08
C ASN A 906 -23.19 -0.19 -88.61
N LEU A 907 -24.14 0.05 -87.71
CA LEU A 907 -23.94 0.21 -86.27
C LEU A 907 -24.55 -0.94 -85.47
N GLU A 908 -25.16 -1.95 -86.10
CA GLU A 908 -25.87 -3.05 -85.43
C GLU A 908 -25.00 -3.82 -84.42
N THR A 909 -23.68 -3.87 -84.67
CA THR A 909 -22.73 -4.55 -83.78
C THR A 909 -22.22 -3.66 -82.63
N LEU A 910 -22.57 -2.37 -82.62
CA LEU A 910 -22.18 -1.42 -81.58
C LEU A 910 -23.26 -1.33 -80.51
N ALA A 911 -22.85 -1.31 -79.23
CA ALA A 911 -23.77 -1.09 -78.12
C ALA A 911 -24.34 0.34 -78.14
N ALA A 912 -25.51 0.57 -77.54
CA ALA A 912 -26.05 1.91 -77.33
C ALA A 912 -25.05 2.78 -76.54
N GLY A 913 -24.81 4.01 -76.99
CA GLY A 913 -23.83 4.90 -76.41
C GLY A 913 -23.29 5.98 -77.34
N MET A 914 -22.37 6.80 -76.81
CA MET A 914 -21.67 7.81 -77.59
C MET A 914 -20.33 7.29 -78.11
N TYR A 915 -20.06 7.58 -79.38
CA TYR A 915 -18.83 7.23 -80.08
C TYR A 915 -18.22 8.46 -80.76
N LEU A 916 -16.90 8.46 -80.93
CA LEU A 916 -16.21 9.44 -81.77
C LEU A 916 -15.83 8.77 -83.09
N ILE A 917 -16.20 9.38 -84.21
CA ILE A 917 -15.81 8.93 -85.55
C ILE A 917 -14.82 9.92 -86.14
N ASN A 918 -13.67 9.42 -86.58
CA ASN A 918 -12.68 10.17 -87.34
C ASN A 918 -12.58 9.62 -88.76
N ALA A 919 -12.54 10.51 -89.76
CA ALA A 919 -12.24 10.20 -91.15
C ALA A 919 -10.83 10.68 -91.49
N LEU A 920 -9.99 9.80 -92.01
CA LEU A 920 -8.61 10.09 -92.39
C LEU A 920 -8.39 9.91 -93.89
N ASP A 921 -7.63 10.80 -94.52
CA ASP A 921 -7.22 10.64 -95.93
C ASP A 921 -6.20 9.50 -96.12
N GLU A 922 -5.85 9.18 -97.37
CA GLU A 922 -4.88 8.12 -97.69
C GLU A 922 -3.46 8.38 -97.14
N LYS A 923 -3.17 9.59 -96.67
CA LYS A 923 -1.90 9.97 -96.03
C LYS A 923 -2.00 9.94 -94.49
N GLY A 924 -3.16 9.61 -93.93
CA GLY A 924 -3.41 9.56 -92.50
C GLY A 924 -3.74 10.91 -91.86
N ASN A 925 -4.07 11.94 -92.65
CA ASN A 925 -4.49 13.24 -92.10
C ASN A 925 -5.98 13.21 -91.75
N LEU A 926 -6.35 13.79 -90.60
CA LEU A 926 -7.75 13.94 -90.19
C LEU A 926 -8.47 14.93 -91.11
N ILE A 927 -9.52 14.45 -91.79
CA ILE A 927 -10.32 15.23 -92.75
C ILE A 927 -11.78 15.40 -92.32
N GLY A 928 -12.22 14.71 -91.28
CA GLY A 928 -13.57 14.85 -90.70
C GLY A 928 -13.64 14.21 -89.32
N SER A 929 -14.34 14.84 -88.37
CA SER A 929 -14.63 14.23 -87.07
C SER A 929 -16.05 14.55 -86.62
N CYS A 930 -16.72 13.59 -85.97
CA CYS A 930 -18.03 13.81 -85.38
C CYS A 930 -18.30 12.88 -84.19
N LYS A 931 -19.17 13.34 -83.28
CA LYS A 931 -19.78 12.48 -82.26
C LYS A 931 -20.99 11.79 -82.85
N LEU A 932 -21.04 10.47 -82.74
CA LEU A 932 -22.19 9.64 -83.08
C LEU A 932 -22.88 9.22 -81.78
N VAL A 933 -24.20 9.39 -81.73
CA VAL A 933 -25.05 8.82 -80.69
C VAL A 933 -25.78 7.61 -81.26
N LYS A 934 -25.47 6.41 -80.73
CA LYS A 934 -26.18 5.17 -81.02
C LYS A 934 -27.26 4.97 -79.96
N GLU A 935 -28.51 4.92 -80.39
CA GLU A 935 -29.66 4.61 -79.52
C GLU A 935 -29.83 3.11 -79.26
#